data_AF-A0AAW2REH7-F1
#
_entry.id   AF-A0AAW2REH7-F1
#
_cell.length_a   1.000
_cell.length_b   1.000
_cell.length_c   1.000
_cell.angle_alpha   90.00
_cell.angle_beta   90.00
_cell.angle_gamma   90.00
#
_symmetry.space_group_name_H-M   'P 1'
#
loop_
_entity.id
_entity.type
_entity.pdbx_description
1 polymer ?
#
loop_
_entity_poly.entity_id
_entity_poly.type
_entity_poly.pdbx_seq_one_letter_code
_entity_poly.pdbx_strand_id
1 'polypeptide(L)'
;MPASSPPGPTSPLNTRLSSESPLPRWESNGQATVHPLPLPPGAAMSSQPTPASPAGSKSDFPGASTPSQSSPLSSFSTKPEFPGASIPSQPYPLSPVGSKRVKSQWQKGKLIGRGTFGSVYVASNRETGALCAMKEVEILPDDSKSAECMRQLEQEIKVLSHLKHPNIVQYYGSEIVGDKFYIYLEYVHPGSISKFINDHCGAITESVVRNFTRHILSGLAYLHSKKTIHRDIKGANLLVDAYGVVKLADFGMAKHLNGQTANLSLKGSPYWMAPELLQSAMQTDSNCDIALAVDIWSLGCTIIEMMNGKPPWSEYEGAAALFKVLKETPPIPETLSAEGKDFLQCCFRRNPADRPTASKLLDHPFMSHSHQFDAPQSFKETKFTDNMQFLSERPRYKLDQLPEPFDTQIKKGKLSNKPQPATVSSLPMCCFRFVAAEGSLRPIVLARHIEKVGFWEILGGVGITFSSSQLDYKFYDNTCPNLAKIIRNGVLSAIVNETRIAASLLRLHFHDCFVDGCEGSVLLDDSSNFTGEKNAFPNRNSARGFEVVDAIKENVEKACPSTVSCADILTLAARDAVFLTGGPFWPVALGRRDGLTANETAANTDLPSPFEPLENITAKFVAKGLDLKDMVVLSGGHTIGFAQCFTFKPRLFNFDGTGNPDPVLDQSLLGSLRSVCPNQDDSDTNLVALDAATSSKFDNSYFRSLVNNSGILQSDQALMADNQTAALVLSYSKFPFLFSKDFGKSMAKMSCIGVLTGQEGEIRKNCRVVN
;
A
#
# COMPACT_ATOMS: atom_id res chain seq x y z
N MET A 1 40.70 -62.81 -1.27
CA MET A 1 41.10 -63.74 -2.35
C MET A 1 39.83 -64.27 -3.00
N PRO A 2 39.83 -64.67 -4.29
CA PRO A 2 40.39 -63.99 -5.48
C PRO A 2 39.31 -63.82 -6.60
N ALA A 3 39.27 -62.72 -7.38
CA ALA A 3 39.82 -62.55 -8.76
C ALA A 3 39.01 -63.22 -9.92
N SER A 4 38.98 -62.80 -11.20
CA SER A 4 39.23 -61.49 -11.88
C SER A 4 39.07 -61.54 -13.43
N SER A 5 38.51 -60.47 -14.06
CA SER A 5 38.82 -59.98 -15.45
C SER A 5 38.39 -60.84 -16.69
N PRO A 6 38.71 -60.45 -17.96
CA PRO A 6 38.29 -59.28 -18.81
C PRO A 6 37.63 -59.77 -20.16
N PRO A 7 37.58 -59.11 -21.36
CA PRO A 7 37.93 -57.74 -21.83
C PRO A 7 36.81 -57.06 -22.73
N GLY A 8 37.18 -56.27 -23.76
CA GLY A 8 36.31 -55.68 -24.84
C GLY A 8 36.82 -56.00 -26.28
N PRO A 9 36.38 -55.35 -27.39
CA PRO A 9 37.06 -54.12 -27.86
C PRO A 9 36.34 -53.11 -28.84
N THR A 10 36.83 -51.84 -28.84
CA THR A 10 37.13 -50.82 -29.91
C THR A 10 36.32 -50.57 -31.22
N SER A 11 36.49 -49.35 -31.77
CA SER A 11 35.85 -48.70 -32.95
C SER A 11 36.70 -48.55 -34.24
N PRO A 12 36.09 -48.10 -35.37
CA PRO A 12 36.73 -47.27 -36.42
C PRO A 12 35.79 -46.16 -37.02
N LEU A 13 36.11 -45.34 -38.03
CA LEU A 13 37.24 -44.41 -38.31
C LEU A 13 37.00 -43.58 -39.63
N ASN A 14 37.35 -42.27 -39.64
CA ASN A 14 37.92 -41.45 -40.75
C ASN A 14 37.26 -41.08 -42.12
N THR A 15 37.01 -39.76 -42.30
CA THR A 15 37.52 -38.80 -43.34
C THR A 15 37.25 -38.82 -44.88
N ARG A 16 36.79 -37.63 -45.36
CA ARG A 16 37.33 -36.73 -46.46
C ARG A 16 36.90 -36.80 -47.96
N LEU A 17 36.93 -35.58 -48.57
CA LEU A 17 37.00 -35.18 -50.00
C LEU A 17 35.70 -35.33 -50.84
N SER A 18 35.35 -34.49 -51.86
CA SER A 18 36.07 -33.41 -52.60
C SER A 18 35.18 -32.21 -53.05
N SER A 19 35.87 -31.11 -53.38
CA SER A 19 35.57 -29.85 -54.13
C SER A 19 34.50 -29.76 -55.25
N GLU A 20 33.90 -28.57 -55.47
CA GLU A 20 34.21 -27.64 -56.61
C GLU A 20 33.53 -26.23 -56.49
N SER A 21 33.56 -25.37 -57.51
CA SER A 21 33.23 -23.90 -57.55
C SER A 21 32.47 -23.54 -58.87
N PRO A 22 32.09 -22.27 -59.28
CA PRO A 22 32.51 -20.91 -58.84
C PRO A 22 31.44 -19.75 -58.86
N LEU A 23 31.93 -18.49 -58.86
CA LEU A 23 31.30 -17.14 -58.84
C LEU A 23 30.51 -16.73 -60.14
N PRO A 24 29.59 -15.72 -60.15
CA PRO A 24 29.83 -14.25 -60.00
C PRO A 24 28.90 -13.55 -58.96
N ARG A 25 29.17 -12.37 -58.35
CA ARG A 25 29.91 -11.11 -58.65
C ARG A 25 29.05 -9.99 -59.29
N TRP A 26 28.73 -8.96 -58.51
CA TRP A 26 28.53 -7.56 -58.96
C TRP A 26 29.18 -6.59 -57.96
N GLU A 27 29.58 -5.39 -58.40
CA GLU A 27 30.43 -4.45 -57.66
C GLU A 27 29.98 -2.99 -57.84
N SER A 28 30.01 -2.19 -56.76
CA SER A 28 30.48 -0.78 -56.71
C SER A 28 30.14 -0.17 -55.34
N ASN A 29 31.09 0.13 -54.43
CA ASN A 29 32.06 1.24 -54.38
C ASN A 29 31.46 2.66 -54.25
N GLY A 30 31.89 3.37 -53.20
CA GLY A 30 31.65 4.80 -52.95
C GLY A 30 32.32 5.23 -51.63
N GLN A 31 33.42 6.00 -51.69
CA GLN A 31 34.21 6.41 -50.52
C GLN A 31 33.81 7.80 -49.97
N ALA A 32 34.26 8.10 -48.74
CA ALA A 32 33.90 9.30 -47.97
C ALA A 32 34.77 10.54 -48.28
N THR A 33 34.30 11.75 -47.92
CA THR A 33 35.17 12.94 -47.71
C THR A 33 34.51 14.06 -46.88
N VAL A 34 35.16 14.42 -45.76
CA VAL A 34 35.38 15.73 -45.07
C VAL A 34 34.37 16.92 -45.17
N HIS A 35 34.23 17.61 -44.01
CA HIS A 35 33.66 18.96 -43.71
C HIS A 35 34.06 20.14 -44.67
N PRO A 36 33.46 21.38 -44.62
CA PRO A 36 32.74 22.04 -43.50
C PRO A 36 31.49 22.90 -43.85
N LEU A 37 31.03 23.71 -42.87
CA LEU A 37 29.86 24.62 -42.86
C LEU A 37 30.00 25.93 -43.68
N PRO A 38 28.87 26.54 -44.04
CA PRO A 38 28.70 27.99 -44.13
C PRO A 38 27.61 28.59 -43.19
N LEU A 39 27.78 29.86 -42.82
CA LEU A 39 26.82 30.80 -42.18
C LEU A 39 26.06 31.61 -43.30
N PRO A 40 25.21 32.67 -43.09
CA PRO A 40 25.00 33.61 -41.96
C PRO A 40 23.48 33.98 -41.76
N PRO A 41 22.99 35.19 -41.32
CA PRO A 41 23.63 36.38 -40.71
C PRO A 41 22.93 37.08 -39.49
N GLY A 42 23.71 37.84 -38.70
CA GLY A 42 23.29 38.97 -37.83
C GLY A 42 22.56 38.62 -36.51
N ALA A 43 22.44 39.47 -35.49
CA ALA A 43 23.02 40.80 -35.17
C ALA A 43 22.65 41.16 -33.69
N ALA A 44 23.37 41.95 -32.88
CA ALA A 44 24.72 42.53 -32.96
C ALA A 44 25.35 42.76 -31.54
N MET A 45 25.54 44.02 -31.10
CA MET A 45 26.18 44.47 -29.83
C MET A 45 25.16 45.34 -29.03
N SER A 46 25.30 45.79 -27.76
CA SER A 46 26.35 45.84 -26.72
C SER A 46 25.65 46.01 -25.32
N SER A 47 26.21 46.28 -24.13
CA SER A 47 27.56 46.57 -23.59
C SER A 47 27.66 46.25 -22.06
N GLN A 48 28.77 46.63 -21.41
CA GLN A 48 28.94 46.87 -19.95
C GLN A 48 28.87 48.42 -19.65
N PRO A 49 29.02 48.96 -18.41
CA PRO A 49 29.48 48.37 -17.13
C PRO A 49 28.68 48.76 -15.84
N THR A 50 29.36 48.55 -14.70
CA THR A 50 29.12 48.75 -13.24
C THR A 50 28.89 50.21 -12.75
N PRO A 51 28.83 50.55 -11.42
CA PRO A 51 28.36 49.83 -10.20
C PRO A 51 27.49 50.69 -9.21
N ALA A 52 27.03 50.04 -8.12
CA ALA A 52 26.84 50.59 -6.75
C ALA A 52 25.77 51.67 -6.44
N SER A 53 25.36 51.72 -5.16
CA SER A 53 24.62 52.82 -4.53
C SER A 53 24.78 52.76 -2.99
N PRO A 54 25.06 53.89 -2.29
CA PRO A 54 25.30 53.91 -0.84
C PRO A 54 24.07 54.36 -0.03
N ALA A 55 24.14 54.23 1.30
CA ALA A 55 23.21 54.89 2.22
C ALA A 55 23.88 55.36 3.52
N GLY A 56 23.79 56.67 3.75
CA GLY A 56 24.07 57.39 5.00
C GLY A 56 23.31 58.73 4.95
N SER A 57 23.11 59.48 6.04
CA SER A 57 23.56 59.27 7.43
C SER A 57 22.86 60.25 8.38
N LYS A 58 22.68 59.83 9.66
CA LYS A 58 22.70 60.63 10.91
C LYS A 58 21.88 61.92 11.08
N SER A 59 21.28 62.03 12.28
CA SER A 59 21.54 63.17 13.18
C SER A 59 21.40 62.76 14.66
N ASP A 60 22.52 62.84 15.41
CA ASP A 60 22.68 62.67 16.88
C ASP A 60 22.15 63.95 17.63
N PHE A 61 21.89 64.13 18.94
CA PHE A 61 22.15 63.58 20.31
C PHE A 61 21.01 64.12 21.27
N PRO A 62 21.04 64.14 22.65
CA PRO A 62 21.78 63.42 23.73
C PRO A 62 20.81 62.74 24.77
N GLY A 63 21.20 62.14 25.92
CA GLY A 63 22.52 61.76 26.46
C GLY A 63 22.77 62.15 27.95
N ALA A 64 22.71 61.20 28.89
CA ALA A 64 23.23 61.21 30.30
C ALA A 64 22.68 59.96 31.08
N SER A 65 23.20 59.45 32.21
CA SER A 65 24.58 59.24 32.71
C SER A 65 24.56 58.25 33.91
N THR A 66 25.70 57.67 34.30
CA THR A 66 25.90 56.68 35.40
C THR A 66 25.93 57.35 36.81
N PRO A 67 26.15 56.69 38.00
CA PRO A 67 26.64 55.31 38.25
C PRO A 67 26.13 54.50 39.52
N SER A 68 26.49 53.20 39.53
CA SER A 68 27.03 52.38 40.66
C SER A 68 26.32 52.07 42.02
N GLN A 69 26.54 50.80 42.44
CA GLN A 69 26.89 50.28 43.79
C GLN A 69 25.84 49.70 44.80
N SER A 70 26.38 48.80 45.64
CA SER A 70 25.89 48.19 46.91
C SER A 70 24.73 47.17 46.94
N SER A 71 25.08 45.93 47.30
CA SER A 71 24.31 45.00 48.16
C SER A 71 24.42 45.42 49.65
N PRO A 72 23.68 44.89 50.67
CA PRO A 72 23.62 43.44 50.99
C PRO A 72 22.37 42.89 51.77
N LEU A 73 22.33 41.55 51.99
CA LEU A 73 21.62 40.82 53.10
C LEU A 73 20.06 40.93 53.16
N SER A 74 19.25 40.00 53.68
CA SER A 74 19.35 38.60 54.20
C SER A 74 17.90 38.01 54.21
N SER A 75 17.42 36.96 54.91
CA SER A 75 17.89 35.95 55.89
C SER A 75 16.83 34.80 55.99
N PHE A 76 17.10 33.75 56.78
CA PHE A 76 16.21 32.62 57.20
C PHE A 76 15.85 31.57 56.11
N SER A 77 16.14 30.26 56.24
CA SER A 77 15.93 29.25 57.32
C SER A 77 14.54 28.58 57.24
N THR A 78 14.37 27.25 57.38
CA THR A 78 15.33 26.15 57.69
C THR A 78 14.83 24.80 57.14
N LYS A 79 15.70 23.77 57.14
CA LYS A 79 15.35 22.35 56.95
C LYS A 79 15.96 21.49 58.09
N PRO A 80 15.31 20.42 58.57
CA PRO A 80 15.95 19.41 59.42
C PRO A 80 16.71 18.34 58.62
N GLU A 81 17.77 17.80 59.21
CA GLU A 81 18.63 16.71 58.69
C GLU A 81 18.14 15.33 59.24
N PHE A 82 18.81 14.15 59.25
CA PHE A 82 20.21 13.65 59.09
C PHE A 82 20.14 12.08 58.98
N PRO A 83 21.20 11.23 59.09
CA PRO A 83 22.64 11.30 58.74
C PRO A 83 23.23 10.03 58.03
N GLY A 84 24.54 10.04 57.70
CA GLY A 84 25.38 8.85 57.39
C GLY A 84 26.10 8.92 56.03
N ALA A 85 27.35 9.39 55.88
CA ALA A 85 28.66 8.79 56.28
C ALA A 85 29.04 7.54 55.44
N SER A 86 30.25 7.39 54.86
CA SER A 86 31.55 8.09 55.02
C SER A 86 32.40 8.14 53.72
N ILE A 87 33.63 8.70 53.76
CA ILE A 87 34.52 9.00 52.60
C ILE A 87 35.97 8.52 52.91
N PRO A 88 36.76 8.05 51.91
CA PRO A 88 37.95 8.80 51.44
C PRO A 88 38.18 8.65 49.91
N SER A 89 38.33 9.69 49.06
CA SER A 89 39.34 10.78 48.99
C SER A 89 40.77 10.35 48.65
N GLN A 90 41.20 10.51 47.38
CA GLN A 90 42.38 11.28 46.91
C GLN A 90 42.42 11.29 45.35
N PRO A 91 43.12 12.23 44.66
CA PRO A 91 42.75 12.65 43.29
C PRO A 91 43.84 12.45 42.21
N TYR A 92 43.40 12.39 40.94
CA TYR A 92 44.21 12.69 39.73
C TYR A 92 43.34 13.40 38.66
N PRO A 93 43.93 14.12 37.68
CA PRO A 93 43.36 15.40 37.21
C PRO A 93 42.31 15.32 36.09
N LEU A 94 41.54 16.40 35.98
CA LEU A 94 40.55 16.67 34.94
C LEU A 94 41.18 16.70 33.53
N SER A 95 40.58 15.95 32.62
CA SER A 95 40.59 16.27 31.18
C SER A 95 39.24 16.88 30.80
N PRO A 96 39.18 17.92 29.95
CA PRO A 96 37.91 18.56 29.60
C PRO A 96 37.08 17.63 28.71
N VAL A 97 36.06 16.98 29.29
CA VAL A 97 35.03 16.28 28.54
C VAL A 97 34.18 17.32 27.82
N GLY A 98 34.58 17.65 26.59
CA GLY A 98 33.81 18.53 25.71
C GLY A 98 32.38 18.03 25.57
N SER A 99 31.41 18.94 25.72
CA SER A 99 30.00 18.60 25.75
C SER A 99 29.60 17.79 24.50
N LYS A 100 29.34 16.49 24.69
CA LYS A 100 28.80 15.63 23.64
C LYS A 100 27.37 16.05 23.35
N ARG A 101 27.25 17.04 22.46
CA ARG A 101 25.98 17.55 21.90
C ARG A 101 25.13 16.36 21.47
N VAL A 102 24.12 16.02 22.28
CA VAL A 102 23.28 14.84 22.08
C VAL A 102 22.60 14.99 20.71
N LYS A 103 22.91 14.10 19.78
CA LYS A 103 22.17 14.02 18.51
C LYS A 103 20.80 13.47 18.85
N SER A 104 19.74 14.16 18.42
CA SER A 104 18.36 13.67 18.59
C SER A 104 18.27 12.20 18.13
N GLN A 105 17.56 11.40 18.95
CA GLN A 105 17.33 9.99 18.73
C GLN A 105 16.59 9.70 17.41
N TRP A 106 15.96 10.72 16.82
CA TRP A 106 15.21 10.62 15.58
C TRP A 106 15.99 11.22 14.39
N GLN A 107 15.95 10.52 13.25
CA GLN A 107 16.47 11.00 11.98
C GLN A 107 15.33 11.49 11.11
N LYS A 108 15.25 12.81 10.90
CA LYS A 108 14.34 13.46 9.96
C LYS A 108 14.51 12.88 8.55
N GLY A 109 13.40 12.49 7.93
CA GLY A 109 13.32 11.96 6.57
C GLY A 109 12.40 12.80 5.67
N LYS A 110 11.57 12.13 4.87
CA LYS A 110 10.74 12.76 3.83
C LYS A 110 9.58 13.58 4.44
N LEU A 111 9.34 14.78 3.90
CA LEU A 111 8.14 15.57 4.15
C LEU A 111 6.88 14.80 3.70
N ILE A 112 5.90 14.65 4.60
CA ILE A 112 4.59 14.01 4.33
C ILE A 112 3.40 14.96 4.44
N GLY A 113 3.55 16.11 5.11
CA GLY A 113 2.49 17.12 5.18
C GLY A 113 3.00 18.49 5.61
N ARG A 114 2.16 19.52 5.43
CA ARG A 114 2.30 20.85 6.02
C ARG A 114 0.97 21.22 6.66
N GLY A 115 0.99 21.57 7.94
CA GLY A 115 -0.16 22.03 8.70
C GLY A 115 -0.09 23.54 8.97
N THR A 116 -1.05 24.05 9.75
CA THR A 116 -1.10 25.46 10.16
C THR A 116 0.12 25.92 10.96
N PHE A 117 0.70 25.01 11.76
CA PHE A 117 1.80 25.31 12.68
C PHE A 117 3.19 24.93 12.18
N GLY A 118 3.31 24.17 11.07
CA GLY A 118 4.62 23.66 10.65
C GLY A 118 4.58 22.52 9.64
N SER A 119 5.71 21.81 9.53
CA SER A 119 5.95 20.76 8.54
C SER A 119 6.07 19.38 9.20
N VAL A 120 5.38 18.38 8.66
CA VAL A 120 5.38 17.00 9.18
C VAL A 120 6.20 16.11 8.27
N TYR A 121 7.15 15.38 8.85
CA TYR A 121 8.08 14.48 8.17
C TYR A 121 7.92 13.06 8.71
N VAL A 122 8.19 12.03 7.89
CA VAL A 122 8.59 10.73 8.43
C VAL A 122 9.96 10.90 9.06
N ALA A 123 10.15 10.37 10.27
CA ALA A 123 11.45 10.20 10.87
C ALA A 123 11.66 8.75 11.32
N SER A 124 12.91 8.30 11.34
CA SER A 124 13.31 6.97 11.80
C SER A 124 14.14 7.07 13.08
N ASN A 125 13.82 6.27 14.09
CA ASN A 125 14.65 6.15 15.29
C ASN A 125 16.03 5.60 14.92
N ARG A 126 17.10 6.23 15.40
CA ARG A 126 18.50 5.90 15.06
C ARG A 126 18.99 4.59 15.67
N GLU A 127 18.31 4.09 16.71
CA GLU A 127 18.71 2.92 17.49
C GLU A 127 17.85 1.70 17.15
N THR A 128 16.55 1.91 16.88
CA THR A 128 15.58 0.84 16.62
C THR A 128 15.07 0.77 15.18
N GLY A 129 15.34 1.78 14.35
CA GLY A 129 14.80 1.89 12.98
C GLY A 129 13.29 2.20 12.90
N ALA A 130 12.57 2.22 14.02
CA ALA A 130 11.13 2.45 14.07
C ALA A 130 10.74 3.82 13.48
N LEU A 131 9.62 3.89 12.76
CA LEU A 131 9.14 5.11 12.12
C LEU A 131 8.19 5.90 13.03
N CYS A 132 8.30 7.23 12.98
CA CYS A 132 7.37 8.17 13.60
C CYS A 132 7.04 9.33 12.65
N ALA A 133 5.97 10.05 12.94
CA ALA A 133 5.68 11.34 12.35
C ALA A 133 6.31 12.44 13.22
N MET A 134 7.24 13.19 12.65
CA MET A 134 7.95 14.32 13.25
C MET A 134 7.31 15.63 12.78
N LYS A 135 6.52 16.29 13.64
CA LYS A 135 5.91 17.61 13.40
C LYS A 135 6.89 18.69 13.87
N GLU A 136 7.53 19.36 12.92
CA GLU A 136 8.52 20.44 13.11
C GLU A 136 7.84 21.81 13.05
N VAL A 137 8.05 22.62 14.09
CA VAL A 137 7.54 23.99 14.26
C VAL A 137 8.73 24.92 14.49
N GLU A 138 8.75 26.09 13.85
CA GLU A 138 9.82 27.09 14.04
C GLU A 138 9.44 28.06 15.17
N ILE A 139 10.37 28.28 16.10
CA ILE A 139 10.24 29.20 17.23
C ILE A 139 11.15 30.40 16.97
N LEU A 140 10.57 31.52 16.54
CA LEU A 140 11.29 32.79 16.53
C LEU A 140 11.21 33.40 17.94
N PRO A 141 12.32 33.57 18.69
CA PRO A 141 12.30 34.36 19.90
C PRO A 141 11.84 35.80 19.58
N ASP A 142 11.20 36.43 20.56
CA ASP A 142 10.66 37.80 20.52
C ASP A 142 9.49 38.07 19.54
N ASP A 143 8.99 37.10 18.76
CA ASP A 143 7.67 37.24 18.09
C ASP A 143 6.51 36.85 19.01
N SER A 144 5.60 37.80 19.22
CA SER A 144 4.26 37.63 19.76
C SER A 144 3.50 36.39 19.25
N LYS A 145 3.62 36.06 17.95
CA LYS A 145 2.96 34.90 17.33
C LYS A 145 3.63 33.58 17.72
N SER A 146 4.95 33.55 17.84
CA SER A 146 5.67 32.39 18.40
C SER A 146 5.20 32.10 19.83
N ALA A 147 5.00 33.15 20.65
CA ALA A 147 4.53 33.01 22.01
C ALA A 147 3.08 32.48 22.11
N GLU A 148 2.19 32.84 21.17
CA GLU A 148 0.86 32.20 21.10
C GLU A 148 0.93 30.78 20.55
N CYS A 149 1.71 30.55 19.49
CA CYS A 149 1.93 29.24 18.88
C CYS A 149 2.44 28.23 19.91
N MET A 150 3.44 28.61 20.72
CA MET A 150 3.96 27.78 21.81
C MET A 150 2.90 27.41 22.83
N ARG A 151 2.04 28.35 23.27
CA ARG A 151 0.93 28.04 24.20
C ARG A 151 -0.09 27.08 23.59
N GLN A 152 -0.38 27.20 22.29
CA GLN A 152 -1.27 26.26 21.59
C GLN A 152 -0.61 24.86 21.47
N LEU A 153 0.71 24.81 21.21
CA LEU A 153 1.49 23.58 21.08
C LEU A 153 1.67 22.85 22.43
N GLU A 154 1.94 23.58 23.52
CA GLU A 154 1.95 23.05 24.89
C GLU A 154 0.60 22.47 25.28
N GLN A 155 -0.51 23.11 24.88
CA GLN A 155 -1.86 22.61 25.13
C GLN A 155 -2.21 21.39 24.26
N GLU A 156 -1.74 21.32 23.02
CA GLU A 156 -1.83 20.12 22.16
C GLU A 156 -1.09 18.94 22.81
N ILE A 157 0.16 19.15 23.24
CA ILE A 157 0.99 18.13 23.91
C ILE A 157 0.38 17.70 25.24
N LYS A 158 -0.13 18.64 26.05
CA LYS A 158 -0.79 18.35 27.34
C LYS A 158 -2.04 17.48 27.18
N VAL A 159 -2.78 17.64 26.08
CA VAL A 159 -3.88 16.72 25.73
C VAL A 159 -3.31 15.38 25.28
N LEU A 160 -2.48 15.37 24.24
CA LEU A 160 -1.96 14.16 23.59
C LEU A 160 -1.22 13.20 24.54
N SER A 161 -0.41 13.73 25.47
CA SER A 161 0.40 12.92 26.39
C SER A 161 -0.41 12.07 27.37
N HIS A 162 -1.70 12.38 27.56
CA HIS A 162 -2.62 11.65 28.42
C HIS A 162 -3.63 10.78 27.65
N LEU A 163 -3.56 10.75 26.32
CA LEU A 163 -4.42 9.91 25.47
C LEU A 163 -3.71 8.60 25.11
N LYS A 164 -4.40 7.48 25.31
CA LYS A 164 -3.98 6.15 24.87
C LYS A 164 -5.20 5.34 24.47
N HIS A 165 -5.40 5.19 23.17
CA HIS A 165 -6.57 4.53 22.58
C HIS A 165 -6.24 4.04 21.16
N PRO A 166 -6.68 2.85 20.71
CA PRO A 166 -6.33 2.32 19.38
C PRO A 166 -6.71 3.26 18.23
N ASN A 167 -7.85 3.95 18.34
CA ASN A 167 -8.35 4.90 17.34
C ASN A 167 -7.89 6.36 17.59
N ILE A 168 -6.77 6.59 18.27
CA ILE A 168 -6.11 7.90 18.39
C ILE A 168 -4.62 7.70 18.06
N VAL A 169 -4.01 8.67 17.36
CA VAL A 169 -2.55 8.67 17.10
C VAL A 169 -1.78 8.76 18.41
N GLN A 170 -0.93 7.76 18.69
CA GLN A 170 -0.14 7.74 19.92
C GLN A 170 0.97 8.81 19.91
N TYR A 171 1.06 9.59 20.98
CA TYR A 171 2.18 10.49 21.25
C TYR A 171 3.39 9.73 21.82
N TYR A 172 4.59 10.04 21.34
CA TYR A 172 5.86 9.44 21.78
C TYR A 172 6.77 10.42 22.54
N GLY A 173 6.68 11.72 22.29
CA GLY A 173 7.53 12.72 22.97
C GLY A 173 7.62 14.04 22.22
N SER A 174 8.40 14.97 22.79
CA SER A 174 8.70 16.27 22.18
C SER A 174 10.05 16.80 22.65
N GLU A 175 10.75 17.56 21.80
CA GLU A 175 12.00 18.23 22.16
C GLU A 175 12.15 19.60 21.45
N ILE A 176 13.03 20.45 21.99
CA ILE A 176 13.45 21.71 21.36
C ILE A 176 14.92 21.57 20.96
N VAL A 177 15.24 21.77 19.68
CA VAL A 177 16.61 21.70 19.16
C VAL A 177 16.90 22.96 18.35
N GLY A 178 17.59 23.91 18.97
CA GLY A 178 17.86 25.23 18.39
C GLY A 178 16.59 26.10 18.40
N ASP A 179 16.29 26.68 17.24
CA ASP A 179 15.12 27.50 16.94
C ASP A 179 13.88 26.68 16.54
N LYS A 180 13.85 25.37 16.83
CA LYS A 180 12.79 24.46 16.36
C LYS A 180 12.25 23.54 17.46
N PHE A 181 10.93 23.42 17.50
CA PHE A 181 10.19 22.46 18.31
C PHE A 181 9.85 21.23 17.47
N TYR A 182 9.95 20.04 18.06
CA TYR A 182 9.60 18.77 17.43
C TYR A 182 8.60 18.01 18.30
N ILE A 183 7.50 17.55 17.70
CA ILE A 183 6.59 16.56 18.30
C ILE A 183 6.75 15.22 17.55
N TYR A 184 6.85 14.13 18.32
CA TYR A 184 6.93 12.77 17.83
C TYR A 184 5.62 12.01 18.06
N LEU A 185 5.03 11.54 16.96
CA LEU A 185 3.74 10.83 16.93
C LEU A 185 3.88 9.49 16.20
N GLU A 186 2.95 8.58 16.44
CA GLU A 186 2.74 7.36 15.66
C GLU A 186 2.62 7.66 14.15
N TYR A 187 3.43 6.98 13.33
CA TYR A 187 3.36 7.12 11.88
C TYR A 187 2.26 6.22 11.31
N VAL A 188 1.16 6.82 10.87
CA VAL A 188 0.03 6.11 10.27
C VAL A 188 0.13 6.17 8.74
N HIS A 189 0.23 5.00 8.12
CA HIS A 189 0.36 4.80 6.67
C HIS A 189 -0.76 3.86 6.19
N PRO A 190 -1.47 4.12 5.07
CA PRO A 190 -1.11 5.00 3.95
C PRO A 190 -1.38 6.51 4.13
N GLY A 191 -2.07 6.95 5.19
CA GLY A 191 -2.25 8.36 5.51
C GLY A 191 -3.71 8.74 5.76
N SER A 192 -4.12 9.94 5.34
CA SER A 192 -5.45 10.48 5.67
C SER A 192 -6.60 9.87 4.85
N ILE A 193 -7.82 9.91 5.39
CA ILE A 193 -9.04 9.52 4.68
C ILE A 193 -9.26 10.38 3.43
N SER A 194 -8.99 11.69 3.44
CA SER A 194 -9.08 12.49 2.20
C SER A 194 -8.05 12.04 1.15
N LYS A 195 -6.86 11.54 1.55
CA LYS A 195 -5.93 10.87 0.62
C LYS A 195 -6.52 9.56 0.10
N PHE A 196 -7.07 8.72 0.99
CA PHE A 196 -7.72 7.46 0.62
C PHE A 196 -8.86 7.66 -0.39
N ILE A 197 -9.74 8.65 -0.17
CA ILE A 197 -10.81 9.08 -1.09
C ILE A 197 -10.24 9.39 -2.49
N ASN A 198 -9.20 10.23 -2.56
CA ASN A 198 -8.58 10.64 -3.83
C ASN A 198 -7.92 9.46 -4.55
N ASP A 199 -7.20 8.59 -3.83
CA ASP A 199 -6.56 7.41 -4.41
C ASP A 199 -7.60 6.41 -4.99
N HIS A 200 -8.79 6.34 -4.38
CA HIS A 200 -9.94 5.51 -4.78
C HIS A 200 -10.98 6.23 -5.68
N CYS A 201 -10.57 7.30 -6.39
CA CYS A 201 -11.38 7.99 -7.40
C CYS A 201 -12.66 8.69 -6.88
N GLY A 202 -12.72 9.03 -5.59
CA GLY A 202 -13.69 10.01 -5.08
C GLY A 202 -15.03 9.47 -4.54
N ALA A 203 -15.17 8.16 -4.30
CA ALA A 203 -16.32 7.63 -3.57
C ALA A 203 -15.93 6.37 -2.76
N ILE A 204 -16.40 6.28 -1.52
CA ILE A 204 -16.22 5.12 -0.64
C ILE A 204 -17.58 4.41 -0.46
N THR A 205 -17.59 3.07 -0.47
CA THR A 205 -18.84 2.31 -0.24
C THR A 205 -19.32 2.47 1.19
N GLU A 206 -20.64 2.50 1.39
CA GLU A 206 -21.25 2.67 2.72
C GLU A 206 -20.72 1.69 3.77
N SER A 207 -20.36 0.45 3.38
CA SER A 207 -19.77 -0.53 4.29
C SER A 207 -18.42 -0.09 4.87
N VAL A 208 -17.55 0.51 4.04
CA VAL A 208 -16.26 1.04 4.48
C VAL A 208 -16.47 2.34 5.26
N VAL A 209 -17.41 3.20 4.83
CA VAL A 209 -17.83 4.39 5.58
C VAL A 209 -18.36 4.04 6.97
N ARG A 210 -19.18 2.99 7.11
CA ARG A 210 -19.67 2.44 8.38
C ARG A 210 -18.53 1.97 9.28
N ASN A 211 -17.60 1.18 8.74
CA ASN A 211 -16.46 0.67 9.51
C ASN A 211 -15.51 1.81 9.95
N PHE A 212 -15.24 2.78 9.08
CA PHE A 212 -14.48 3.99 9.42
C PHE A 212 -15.23 4.82 10.47
N THR A 213 -16.54 5.02 10.32
CA THR A 213 -17.39 5.73 11.29
C THR A 213 -17.35 5.07 12.66
N ARG A 214 -17.40 3.73 12.75
CA ARG A 214 -17.28 2.99 14.02
C ARG A 214 -15.92 3.25 14.69
N HIS A 215 -14.82 3.27 13.93
CA HIS A 215 -13.49 3.63 14.43
C HIS A 215 -13.40 5.10 14.90
N ILE A 216 -13.98 6.04 14.16
CA ILE A 216 -14.01 7.47 14.51
C ILE A 216 -14.85 7.70 15.79
N LEU A 217 -16.04 7.10 15.86
CA LEU A 217 -16.91 7.12 17.04
C LEU A 217 -16.24 6.51 18.27
N SER A 218 -15.52 5.40 18.12
CA SER A 218 -14.75 4.78 19.20
C SER A 218 -13.69 5.75 19.76
N GLY A 219 -12.92 6.40 18.88
CA GLY A 219 -11.98 7.46 19.27
C GLY A 219 -12.64 8.67 19.92
N LEU A 220 -13.77 9.13 19.38
CA LEU A 220 -14.53 10.26 19.93
C LEU A 220 -15.17 9.94 21.29
N ALA A 221 -15.75 8.76 21.47
CA ALA A 221 -16.33 8.33 22.74
C ALA A 221 -15.27 8.28 23.85
N TYR A 222 -14.07 7.77 23.55
CA TYR A 222 -12.94 7.85 24.47
C TYR A 222 -12.55 9.31 24.78
N LEU A 223 -12.38 10.15 23.75
CA LEU A 223 -11.95 11.55 23.92
C LEU A 223 -12.96 12.39 24.71
N HIS A 224 -14.25 12.18 24.44
CA HIS A 224 -15.39 12.79 25.13
C HIS A 224 -15.51 12.30 26.58
N SER A 225 -15.20 11.03 26.87
CA SER A 225 -15.10 10.53 28.25
C SER A 225 -14.00 11.23 29.05
N LYS A 226 -12.93 11.70 28.38
CA LYS A 226 -11.87 12.54 28.94
C LYS A 226 -12.22 14.04 28.94
N LYS A 227 -13.50 14.41 28.72
CA LYS A 227 -14.00 15.80 28.62
C LYS A 227 -13.14 16.69 27.70
N THR A 228 -12.75 16.14 26.55
CA THR A 228 -11.98 16.85 25.53
C THR A 228 -12.77 16.86 24.21
N ILE A 229 -12.75 17.99 23.50
CA ILE A 229 -13.33 18.16 22.16
C ILE A 229 -12.23 18.29 21.11
N HIS A 230 -12.41 17.70 19.94
CA HIS A 230 -11.40 17.69 18.87
C HIS A 230 -11.51 18.90 17.94
N ARG A 231 -12.75 19.30 17.60
CA ARG A 231 -13.12 20.52 16.85
C ARG A 231 -12.68 20.63 15.39
N ASP A 232 -12.05 19.60 14.83
CA ASP A 232 -11.61 19.58 13.43
C ASP A 232 -11.63 18.16 12.85
N ILE A 233 -12.74 17.45 13.11
CA ILE A 233 -13.01 16.13 12.53
C ILE A 233 -13.38 16.31 11.06
N LYS A 234 -12.48 15.84 10.19
CA LYS A 234 -12.56 15.86 8.72
C LYS A 234 -11.64 14.79 8.14
N GLY A 235 -11.86 14.35 6.90
CA GLY A 235 -11.07 13.27 6.29
C GLY A 235 -9.55 13.52 6.27
N ALA A 236 -9.10 14.77 6.30
CA ALA A 236 -7.67 15.11 6.29
C ALA A 236 -6.97 14.84 7.62
N ASN A 237 -7.71 14.91 8.74
CA ASN A 237 -7.21 14.73 10.11
C ASN A 237 -7.49 13.32 10.66
N LEU A 238 -8.17 12.49 9.88
CA LEU A 238 -8.44 11.09 10.20
C LEU A 238 -7.47 10.23 9.42
N LEU A 239 -6.53 9.58 10.10
CA LEU A 239 -5.52 8.74 9.46
C LEU A 239 -5.99 7.28 9.46
N VAL A 240 -6.00 6.66 8.28
CA VAL A 240 -6.27 5.23 8.12
C VAL A 240 -4.94 4.48 8.00
N ASP A 241 -4.78 3.43 8.80
CA ASP A 241 -3.63 2.56 8.73
C ASP A 241 -3.80 1.46 7.66
N ALA A 242 -2.73 0.70 7.43
CA ALA A 242 -2.69 -0.36 6.43
C ALA A 242 -3.50 -1.63 6.82
N TYR A 243 -4.14 -1.62 7.99
CA TYR A 243 -5.11 -2.63 8.44
C TYR A 243 -6.55 -2.13 8.34
N GLY A 244 -6.78 -0.87 7.93
CA GLY A 244 -8.09 -0.23 7.86
C GLY A 244 -8.58 0.38 9.19
N VAL A 245 -7.71 0.47 10.20
CA VAL A 245 -8.03 1.14 11.47
C VAL A 245 -7.91 2.64 11.28
N VAL A 246 -8.95 3.38 11.66
CA VAL A 246 -8.93 4.86 11.62
C VAL A 246 -8.51 5.40 12.98
N LYS A 247 -7.65 6.43 12.95
CA LYS A 247 -7.09 7.13 14.11
C LYS A 247 -7.34 8.64 14.01
N LEU A 248 -7.81 9.24 15.10
CA LEU A 248 -7.90 10.70 15.25
C LEU A 248 -6.49 11.32 15.30
N ALA A 249 -6.26 12.41 14.57
CA ALA A 249 -4.98 13.11 14.49
C ALA A 249 -5.14 14.64 14.39
N ASP A 250 -4.03 15.37 14.55
CA ASP A 250 -3.91 16.84 14.63
C ASP A 250 -4.81 17.50 15.69
N PHE A 251 -4.32 17.45 16.94
CA PHE A 251 -5.01 17.96 18.12
C PHE A 251 -4.77 19.47 18.35
N GLY A 252 -4.13 20.19 17.42
CA GLY A 252 -3.83 21.62 17.54
C GLY A 252 -5.06 22.55 17.64
N MET A 253 -6.27 22.01 17.45
CA MET A 253 -7.55 22.72 17.64
C MET A 253 -8.36 22.19 18.83
N ALA A 254 -7.89 21.14 19.50
CA ALA A 254 -8.60 20.46 20.58
C ALA A 254 -8.65 21.30 21.87
N LYS A 255 -9.67 21.06 22.70
CA LYS A 255 -9.83 21.76 23.99
C LYS A 255 -10.29 20.80 25.08
N HIS A 256 -9.62 20.81 26.23
CA HIS A 256 -10.08 20.14 27.44
C HIS A 256 -11.07 21.05 28.19
N LEU A 257 -12.16 20.48 28.69
CA LEU A 257 -13.28 21.22 29.28
C LEU A 257 -13.19 21.21 30.81
N ASN A 258 -12.36 22.11 31.35
CA ASN A 258 -12.36 22.43 32.78
C ASN A 258 -13.77 22.89 33.21
N GLY A 259 -14.22 22.47 34.40
CA GLY A 259 -15.64 22.49 34.82
C GLY A 259 -16.31 23.86 35.05
N GLN A 260 -15.78 24.97 34.52
CA GLN A 260 -16.42 26.29 34.55
C GLN A 260 -16.26 26.98 33.17
N THR A 261 -17.40 27.28 32.52
CA THR A 261 -17.54 27.97 31.22
C THR A 261 -16.73 27.42 30.04
N ALA A 262 -17.40 26.63 29.19
CA ALA A 262 -16.84 26.16 27.92
C ALA A 262 -16.85 27.27 26.85
N ASN A 263 -15.99 28.30 26.97
CA ASN A 263 -15.86 29.35 25.95
C ASN A 263 -15.41 28.74 24.59
N LEU A 264 -16.35 28.67 23.63
CA LEU A 264 -16.17 28.13 22.29
C LEU A 264 -15.74 29.24 21.32
N SER A 265 -14.44 29.45 21.22
CA SER A 265 -13.83 30.33 20.21
C SER A 265 -14.20 29.91 18.78
N LEU A 266 -14.20 30.84 17.82
CA LEU A 266 -14.41 30.50 16.40
C LEU A 266 -13.16 29.83 15.80
N LYS A 267 -13.07 28.49 15.92
CA LYS A 267 -12.04 27.65 15.27
C LYS A 267 -12.67 26.34 14.76
N GLY A 268 -12.40 25.98 13.51
CA GLY A 268 -12.78 24.73 12.84
C GLY A 268 -12.62 24.87 11.32
N SER A 269 -12.80 23.79 10.55
CA SER A 269 -12.80 23.84 9.08
C SER A 269 -14.21 24.13 8.53
N PRO A 270 -14.45 25.20 7.72
CA PRO A 270 -15.79 25.73 7.43
C PRO A 270 -16.89 24.72 7.03
N TYR A 271 -16.58 23.78 6.14
CA TYR A 271 -17.56 22.79 5.62
C TYR A 271 -17.98 21.72 6.63
N TRP A 272 -17.26 21.57 7.74
CA TRP A 272 -17.54 20.61 8.81
C TRP A 272 -17.99 21.29 10.12
N MET A 273 -17.97 22.63 10.19
CA MET A 273 -18.33 23.37 11.42
C MET A 273 -19.81 23.25 11.77
N ALA A 274 -20.09 23.06 13.05
CA ALA A 274 -21.44 23.01 13.59
C ALA A 274 -22.06 24.42 13.71
N PRO A 275 -23.38 24.60 13.50
CA PRO A 275 -24.03 25.91 13.46
C PRO A 275 -23.94 26.66 14.80
N GLU A 276 -23.92 25.96 15.93
CA GLU A 276 -23.77 26.57 17.25
C GLU A 276 -22.39 27.23 17.43
N LEU A 277 -21.32 26.79 16.76
CA LEU A 277 -20.02 27.47 16.80
C LEU A 277 -20.05 28.86 16.12
N LEU A 278 -21.04 29.11 15.28
CA LEU A 278 -21.28 30.39 14.61
C LEU A 278 -22.26 31.29 15.40
N GLN A 279 -23.03 30.70 16.33
CA GLN A 279 -24.04 31.39 17.14
C GLN A 279 -23.55 31.66 18.58
N SER A 280 -22.70 30.79 19.14
CA SER A 280 -22.19 30.87 20.52
C SER A 280 -21.17 32.00 20.75
N ALA A 281 -20.87 32.80 19.74
CA ALA A 281 -20.08 34.04 19.87
C ALA A 281 -20.76 35.09 20.78
N MET A 282 -21.98 34.85 21.28
CA MET A 282 -22.76 35.79 22.09
C MET A 282 -23.40 35.20 23.36
N GLN A 283 -23.10 33.96 23.79
CA GLN A 283 -23.66 33.36 25.01
C GLN A 283 -22.64 32.54 25.82
N THR A 284 -22.64 32.71 27.14
CA THR A 284 -21.57 32.24 28.05
C THR A 284 -21.81 30.89 28.73
N ASP A 285 -23.07 30.48 28.89
CA ASP A 285 -23.46 29.41 29.83
C ASP A 285 -23.86 28.11 29.13
N SER A 286 -22.94 27.58 28.33
CA SER A 286 -23.08 26.26 27.69
C SER A 286 -22.64 25.12 28.61
N ASN A 287 -23.52 24.14 28.82
CA ASN A 287 -23.20 22.89 29.54
C ASN A 287 -22.05 22.14 28.84
N CYS A 288 -21.17 21.51 29.62
CA CYS A 288 -19.99 20.80 29.14
C CYS A 288 -20.30 19.76 28.06
N ASP A 289 -21.39 19.01 28.22
CA ASP A 289 -21.78 17.96 27.26
C ASP A 289 -22.40 18.51 25.96
N ILE A 290 -22.90 19.75 25.96
CA ILE A 290 -23.34 20.44 24.74
C ILE A 290 -22.14 20.81 23.87
N ALA A 291 -21.01 21.18 24.48
CA ALA A 291 -19.78 21.48 23.73
C ALA A 291 -19.20 20.26 23.00
N LEU A 292 -19.47 19.03 23.48
CA LEU A 292 -19.06 17.78 22.82
C LEU A 292 -19.80 17.54 21.49
N ALA A 293 -21.01 18.10 21.34
CA ALA A 293 -21.88 17.87 20.19
C ALA A 293 -21.36 18.45 18.86
N VAL A 294 -20.35 19.33 18.90
CA VAL A 294 -19.71 19.92 17.70
C VAL A 294 -18.96 18.86 16.87
N ASP A 295 -18.33 17.89 17.54
CA ASP A 295 -17.59 16.80 16.89
C ASP A 295 -18.56 15.82 16.19
N ILE A 296 -19.79 15.71 16.69
CA ILE A 296 -20.85 14.83 16.14
C ILE A 296 -21.41 15.38 14.82
N TRP A 297 -21.58 16.70 14.71
CA TRP A 297 -21.92 17.36 13.45
C TRP A 297 -20.75 17.26 12.45
N SER A 298 -19.53 17.48 12.92
CA SER A 298 -18.30 17.36 12.11
C SER A 298 -18.13 15.94 11.55
N LEU A 299 -18.43 14.91 12.34
CA LEU A 299 -18.51 13.51 11.91
C LEU A 299 -19.54 13.31 10.79
N GLY A 300 -20.76 13.86 10.94
CA GLY A 300 -21.79 13.78 9.89
C GLY A 300 -21.31 14.40 8.57
N CYS A 301 -20.65 15.57 8.62
CA CYS A 301 -20.06 16.20 7.45
C CYS A 301 -18.94 15.35 6.83
N THR A 302 -18.17 14.63 7.67
CA THR A 302 -17.10 13.72 7.23
C THR A 302 -17.66 12.43 6.60
N ILE A 303 -18.83 11.96 7.01
CA ILE A 303 -19.53 10.84 6.35
C ILE A 303 -19.96 11.25 4.94
N ILE A 304 -20.46 12.47 4.76
CA ILE A 304 -20.77 13.02 3.43
C ILE A 304 -19.47 13.15 2.60
N GLU A 305 -18.37 13.63 3.18
CA GLU A 305 -17.05 13.66 2.53
C GLU A 305 -16.61 12.29 2.02
N MET A 306 -16.78 11.22 2.81
CA MET A 306 -16.42 9.86 2.40
C MET A 306 -17.35 9.28 1.31
N MET A 307 -18.66 9.55 1.39
CA MET A 307 -19.63 9.05 0.40
C MET A 307 -19.50 9.76 -0.97
N ASN A 308 -19.35 11.09 -0.96
CA ASN A 308 -19.39 11.93 -2.17
C ASN A 308 -18.01 12.38 -2.67
N GLY A 309 -16.94 12.04 -1.94
CA GLY A 309 -15.57 12.50 -2.19
C GLY A 309 -15.30 13.97 -1.93
N LYS A 310 -16.31 14.71 -1.47
CA LYS A 310 -16.29 16.15 -1.18
C LYS A 310 -17.16 16.45 0.03
N PRO A 311 -16.78 17.39 0.90
CA PRO A 311 -17.60 17.77 2.05
C PRO A 311 -18.89 18.49 1.63
N PRO A 312 -19.86 18.65 2.54
CA PRO A 312 -21.05 19.47 2.31
C PRO A 312 -20.71 20.86 1.79
N TRP A 313 -21.48 21.35 0.81
CA TRP A 313 -21.36 22.70 0.26
C TRP A 313 -19.97 23.05 -0.32
N SER A 314 -19.21 22.05 -0.77
CA SER A 314 -17.87 22.19 -1.40
C SER A 314 -17.80 23.14 -2.61
N GLU A 315 -18.95 23.47 -3.18
CA GLU A 315 -19.17 24.40 -4.30
C GLU A 315 -19.27 25.88 -3.88
N TYR A 316 -19.29 26.18 -2.58
CA TYR A 316 -19.36 27.54 -2.03
C TYR A 316 -18.08 27.92 -1.27
N GLU A 317 -17.42 29.03 -1.62
CA GLU A 317 -16.20 29.43 -0.90
C GLU A 317 -16.47 29.95 0.52
N GLY A 318 -15.84 29.31 1.51
CA GLY A 318 -15.59 29.87 2.85
C GLY A 318 -16.80 30.50 3.55
N ALA A 319 -16.91 31.82 3.51
CA ALA A 319 -18.00 32.57 4.14
C ALA A 319 -19.39 32.18 3.58
N ALA A 320 -19.49 31.83 2.30
CA ALA A 320 -20.73 31.35 1.70
C ALA A 320 -21.14 29.96 2.26
N ALA A 321 -20.16 29.06 2.49
CA ALA A 321 -20.41 27.79 3.17
C ALA A 321 -20.82 28.00 4.65
N LEU A 322 -20.25 28.97 5.36
CA LEU A 322 -20.69 29.31 6.74
C LEU A 322 -22.13 29.85 6.77
N PHE A 323 -22.55 30.63 5.76
CA PHE A 323 -23.93 31.07 5.62
C PHE A 323 -24.89 29.90 5.33
N LYS A 324 -24.44 28.90 4.56
CA LYS A 324 -25.15 27.63 4.37
C LYS A 324 -25.29 26.86 5.69
N VAL A 325 -24.21 26.64 6.45
CA VAL A 325 -24.24 26.01 7.79
C VAL A 325 -25.29 26.67 8.70
N LEU A 326 -25.34 28.00 8.74
CA LEU A 326 -26.30 28.74 9.59
C LEU A 326 -27.77 28.50 9.22
N LYS A 327 -28.10 28.38 7.93
CA LYS A 327 -29.49 28.35 7.44
C LYS A 327 -30.01 26.97 7.04
N GLU A 328 -29.16 26.14 6.46
CA GLU A 328 -29.51 24.89 5.80
C GLU A 328 -28.90 23.69 6.56
N THR A 329 -29.43 22.50 6.30
CA THR A 329 -28.90 21.24 6.84
C THR A 329 -28.03 20.59 5.75
N PRO A 330 -26.90 19.94 6.08
CA PRO A 330 -26.05 19.31 5.08
C PRO A 330 -26.82 18.33 4.18
N PRO A 331 -26.61 18.34 2.85
CA PRO A 331 -27.36 17.48 1.93
C PRO A 331 -26.98 16.01 2.14
N ILE A 332 -27.94 15.22 2.63
CA ILE A 332 -27.76 13.78 2.89
C ILE A 332 -27.73 13.01 1.56
N PRO A 333 -26.69 12.20 1.28
CA PRO A 333 -26.59 11.44 0.04
C PRO A 333 -27.77 10.49 -0.18
N GLU A 334 -28.38 10.56 -1.37
CA GLU A 334 -29.48 9.66 -1.77
C GLU A 334 -29.04 8.19 -1.84
N THR A 335 -27.75 7.94 -2.05
CA THR A 335 -27.11 6.62 -2.14
C THR A 335 -26.98 5.88 -0.80
N LEU A 336 -27.27 6.52 0.34
CA LEU A 336 -27.25 5.89 1.65
C LEU A 336 -28.50 5.02 1.92
N SER A 337 -28.32 3.99 2.73
CA SER A 337 -29.36 3.21 3.39
C SER A 337 -30.31 4.07 4.24
N ALA A 338 -31.47 3.52 4.62
CA ALA A 338 -32.41 4.20 5.51
C ALA A 338 -31.75 4.51 6.87
N GLU A 339 -30.97 3.56 7.39
CA GLU A 339 -30.21 3.63 8.63
C GLU A 339 -29.09 4.67 8.53
N GLY A 340 -28.39 4.75 7.39
CA GLY A 340 -27.37 5.78 7.15
C GLY A 340 -27.95 7.19 7.02
N LYS A 341 -29.15 7.32 6.43
CA LYS A 341 -29.91 8.58 6.37
C LYS A 341 -30.38 9.02 7.76
N ASP A 342 -30.92 8.10 8.56
CA ASP A 342 -31.35 8.35 9.95
C ASP A 342 -30.16 8.72 10.86
N PHE A 343 -29.02 8.03 10.74
CA PHE A 343 -27.78 8.36 11.46
C PHE A 343 -27.33 9.80 11.16
N LEU A 344 -27.37 10.23 9.89
CA LEU A 344 -27.04 11.61 9.53
C LEU A 344 -28.08 12.62 10.03
N GLN A 345 -29.37 12.29 10.03
CA GLN A 345 -30.40 13.14 10.65
C GLN A 345 -30.19 13.29 12.17
N CYS A 346 -29.68 12.26 12.85
CA CYS A 346 -29.24 12.33 14.24
C CYS A 346 -28.00 13.23 14.42
N CYS A 347 -26.99 13.12 13.54
CA CYS A 347 -25.81 14.01 13.56
C CYS A 347 -26.17 15.49 13.30
N PHE A 348 -27.18 15.77 12.48
CA PHE A 348 -27.52 17.13 12.04
C PHE A 348 -28.71 17.77 12.77
N ARG A 349 -29.08 17.29 13.96
CA ARG A 349 -30.02 18.02 14.85
C ARG A 349 -29.45 19.43 15.12
N ARG A 350 -30.20 20.48 14.77
CA ARG A 350 -29.68 21.86 14.84
C ARG A 350 -29.39 22.29 16.27
N ASN A 351 -30.30 21.97 17.20
CA ASN A 351 -30.06 22.07 18.64
C ASN A 351 -28.99 21.03 19.04
N PRO A 352 -27.82 21.44 19.57
CA PRO A 352 -26.76 20.52 19.97
C PRO A 352 -27.15 19.60 21.13
N ALA A 353 -28.12 19.99 21.98
CA ALA A 353 -28.60 19.13 23.08
C ALA A 353 -29.42 17.92 22.59
N ASP A 354 -29.97 17.97 21.37
CA ASP A 354 -30.74 16.87 20.77
C ASP A 354 -29.86 15.87 20.01
N ARG A 355 -28.54 16.14 19.88
CA ARG A 355 -27.61 15.20 19.22
C ARG A 355 -27.23 14.06 20.18
N PRO A 356 -27.28 12.79 19.73
CA PRO A 356 -26.72 11.69 20.51
C PRO A 356 -25.20 11.84 20.68
N THR A 357 -24.68 11.38 21.83
CA THR A 357 -23.24 11.35 22.08
C THR A 357 -22.54 10.31 21.21
N ALA A 358 -21.21 10.42 21.03
CA ALA A 358 -20.44 9.43 20.29
C ALA A 358 -20.65 7.99 20.80
N SER A 359 -20.82 7.80 22.11
CA SER A 359 -21.15 6.50 22.70
C SER A 359 -22.53 6.00 22.26
N LYS A 360 -23.58 6.84 22.31
CA LYS A 360 -24.93 6.44 21.86
C LYS A 360 -24.99 6.15 20.35
N LEU A 361 -24.12 6.79 19.56
CA LEU A 361 -24.04 6.53 18.13
C LEU A 361 -23.33 5.21 17.78
N LEU A 362 -22.53 4.63 18.69
CA LEU A 362 -21.99 3.26 18.49
C LEU A 362 -23.09 2.20 18.52
N ASP A 363 -24.17 2.46 19.27
CA ASP A 363 -25.33 1.57 19.41
C ASP A 363 -26.41 1.80 18.32
N HIS A 364 -26.19 2.73 17.38
CA HIS A 364 -27.16 3.07 16.33
C HIS A 364 -27.36 1.88 15.36
N PRO A 365 -28.57 1.64 14.80
CA PRO A 365 -28.79 0.60 13.78
C PRO A 365 -27.84 0.66 12.57
N PHE A 366 -27.36 1.86 12.24
CA PHE A 366 -26.35 2.06 11.19
C PHE A 366 -24.96 1.50 11.54
N MET A 367 -24.61 1.39 12.83
CA MET A 367 -23.38 0.74 13.31
C MET A 367 -23.56 -0.77 13.50
N SER A 368 -24.78 -1.22 13.78
CA SER A 368 -25.15 -2.63 13.83
C SER A 368 -24.93 -3.33 12.49
N HIS A 369 -24.70 -4.65 12.52
CA HIS A 369 -24.79 -5.48 11.32
C HIS A 369 -26.27 -5.80 11.09
N SER A 370 -26.92 -5.08 10.19
CA SER A 370 -28.34 -5.17 9.89
C SER A 370 -28.69 -6.46 9.13
N HIS A 371 -28.68 -7.60 9.83
CA HIS A 371 -29.37 -8.81 9.40
C HIS A 371 -30.84 -8.70 9.76
N GLN A 372 -31.73 -8.72 8.76
CA GLN A 372 -33.12 -9.11 8.95
C GLN A 372 -33.26 -10.59 8.59
N PHE A 373 -33.24 -11.46 9.60
CA PHE A 373 -34.07 -12.66 9.73
C PHE A 373 -34.00 -13.14 11.20
N ASP A 374 -35.11 -13.61 11.74
CA ASP A 374 -35.32 -13.66 13.19
C ASP A 374 -34.88 -14.97 13.89
N ALA A 375 -34.22 -14.78 15.05
CA ALA A 375 -34.21 -15.66 16.23
C ALA A 375 -33.51 -17.05 16.11
N PRO A 376 -33.20 -17.74 17.26
CA PRO A 376 -33.38 -17.34 18.66
C PRO A 376 -32.06 -17.12 19.44
N GLN A 377 -32.18 -16.87 20.76
CA GLN A 377 -31.15 -16.29 21.63
C GLN A 377 -30.15 -17.29 22.27
N SER A 378 -29.15 -16.70 22.93
CA SER A 378 -28.28 -17.25 24.00
C SER A 378 -27.05 -18.08 23.60
N PHE A 379 -25.88 -17.44 23.66
CA PHE A 379 -24.79 -17.88 24.53
C PHE A 379 -24.09 -16.67 25.18
N LYS A 380 -23.42 -16.89 26.33
CA LYS A 380 -22.89 -15.82 27.20
C LYS A 380 -21.44 -15.46 26.87
N GLU A 381 -21.05 -14.23 27.18
CA GLU A 381 -19.66 -13.76 27.11
C GLU A 381 -18.72 -14.63 27.95
N THR A 382 -17.55 -14.97 27.41
CA THR A 382 -16.38 -15.37 28.21
C THR A 382 -15.23 -14.43 27.87
N LYS A 383 -14.68 -13.76 28.88
CA LYS A 383 -13.52 -12.87 28.71
C LYS A 383 -12.27 -13.69 28.39
N PHE A 384 -11.50 -13.26 27.39
CA PHE A 384 -10.15 -13.77 27.15
C PHE A 384 -9.16 -12.59 27.08
N THR A 385 -8.64 -12.23 28.25
CA THR A 385 -7.54 -11.28 28.42
C THR A 385 -6.45 -11.98 29.21
N ASP A 386 -5.44 -12.53 28.53
CA ASP A 386 -4.05 -12.54 28.98
C ASP A 386 -3.11 -13.12 27.89
N ASN A 387 -1.80 -13.04 28.15
CA ASN A 387 -0.71 -13.53 27.31
C ASN A 387 -0.55 -12.87 25.92
N MET A 388 -0.03 -11.63 25.92
CA MET A 388 0.82 -11.14 24.84
C MET A 388 2.06 -10.41 25.40
N GLN A 389 2.96 -11.20 25.99
CA GLN A 389 4.35 -10.83 26.27
C GLN A 389 5.29 -11.75 25.46
N PHE A 390 6.57 -11.37 25.38
CA PHE A 390 7.62 -11.95 24.52
C PHE A 390 7.43 -11.75 23.02
N LEU A 391 8.01 -10.66 22.51
CA LEU A 391 8.78 -10.67 21.26
C LEU A 391 9.72 -9.45 21.21
N SER A 392 10.73 -9.45 22.08
CA SER A 392 11.78 -8.41 22.10
C SER A 392 13.17 -9.04 22.20
N GLU A 393 13.69 -9.54 21.07
CA GLU A 393 15.13 -9.65 20.77
C GLU A 393 15.33 -10.19 19.34
N ARG A 394 16.21 -9.56 18.56
CA ARG A 394 16.83 -10.14 17.34
C ARG A 394 18.29 -9.66 17.25
N PRO A 395 19.24 -10.49 16.76
CA PRO A 395 20.66 -10.13 16.77
C PRO A 395 21.03 -9.04 15.76
N ARG A 396 22.12 -8.32 16.04
CA ARG A 396 22.72 -7.36 15.10
C ARG A 396 23.66 -8.08 14.14
N TYR A 397 23.47 -7.87 12.83
CA TYR A 397 24.54 -8.05 11.86
C TYR A 397 25.14 -6.69 11.50
N LYS A 398 26.48 -6.61 11.43
CA LYS A 398 27.18 -5.43 10.92
C LYS A 398 27.27 -5.51 9.40
N LEU A 399 27.12 -4.38 8.74
CA LEU A 399 27.59 -4.17 7.37
C LEU A 399 28.35 -2.84 7.35
N ASP A 400 29.66 -2.90 7.13
CA ASP A 400 30.54 -1.75 7.09
C ASP A 400 30.87 -1.38 5.63
N GLN A 401 30.80 -0.07 5.33
CA GLN A 401 31.54 0.64 4.27
C GLN A 401 31.34 0.28 2.79
N LEU A 402 30.67 1.17 2.05
CA LEU A 402 31.01 1.65 0.68
C LEU A 402 30.53 3.13 0.54
N PRO A 403 30.99 3.93 -0.46
CA PRO A 403 31.09 5.40 -0.30
C PRO A 403 29.91 6.26 -0.77
N GLU A 404 30.01 7.56 -0.46
CA GLU A 404 29.10 8.65 -0.87
C GLU A 404 29.04 8.88 -2.40
N PRO A 405 27.94 9.46 -2.93
CA PRO A 405 27.67 9.57 -4.37
C PRO A 405 28.28 10.82 -5.04
N PHE A 406 28.41 10.78 -6.37
CA PHE A 406 28.72 11.93 -7.22
C PHE A 406 27.46 12.53 -7.87
N ASP A 407 27.33 13.85 -7.82
CA ASP A 407 26.30 14.64 -8.48
C ASP A 407 26.59 14.85 -9.98
N THR A 408 25.60 14.67 -10.87
CA THR A 408 25.46 15.58 -12.04
C THR A 408 24.07 15.62 -12.71
N GLN A 409 23.34 16.70 -12.42
CA GLN A 409 22.46 17.50 -13.31
C GLN A 409 21.65 16.85 -14.45
N ILE A 410 20.31 16.99 -14.34
CA ILE A 410 19.33 16.77 -15.42
C ILE A 410 19.26 18.01 -16.35
N LYS A 411 19.21 17.79 -17.68
CA LYS A 411 18.73 18.79 -18.65
C LYS A 411 17.33 18.44 -19.18
N LYS A 412 16.48 19.45 -19.39
CA LYS A 412 15.08 19.32 -19.83
C LYS A 412 14.95 19.42 -21.36
N GLY A 413 14.01 18.67 -21.93
CA GLY A 413 13.53 18.83 -23.32
C GLY A 413 12.00 18.81 -23.39
N LYS A 414 11.43 19.48 -24.41
CA LYS A 414 9.98 19.54 -24.71
C LYS A 414 9.76 19.37 -26.22
N LEU A 415 8.76 18.58 -26.59
CA LEU A 415 7.77 18.70 -27.70
C LEU A 415 7.08 17.31 -27.79
N SER A 416 5.76 17.18 -27.72
CA SER A 416 4.71 17.53 -28.71
C SER A 416 4.73 16.69 -29.98
N ASN A 417 3.74 15.79 -30.13
CA ASN A 417 2.67 15.92 -31.15
C ASN A 417 1.56 14.86 -30.93
N LYS A 418 0.40 15.08 -31.56
CA LYS A 418 -0.76 14.15 -31.61
C LYS A 418 -0.79 13.39 -32.94
N PRO A 419 -1.39 12.19 -32.98
CA PRO A 419 -2.49 11.95 -33.94
C PRO A 419 -3.87 11.73 -33.28
N GLN A 420 -4.87 11.43 -34.11
CA GLN A 420 -6.28 11.18 -33.75
C GLN A 420 -6.64 9.67 -33.84
N PRO A 421 -7.82 9.23 -33.33
CA PRO A 421 -8.04 7.83 -32.94
C PRO A 421 -8.46 6.88 -34.08
N ALA A 422 -8.12 5.60 -33.91
CA ALA A 422 -8.70 4.47 -34.64
C ALA A 422 -9.95 3.92 -33.89
N THR A 423 -10.80 3.19 -34.63
CA THR A 423 -12.12 2.73 -34.16
C THR A 423 -12.09 1.49 -33.28
N VAL A 424 -13.00 1.41 -32.31
CA VAL A 424 -13.12 0.32 -31.32
C VAL A 424 -13.96 -0.85 -31.87
N SER A 425 -13.48 -2.08 -31.70
CA SER A 425 -14.26 -3.32 -31.75
C SER A 425 -14.49 -3.88 -30.33
N SER A 426 -15.61 -4.58 -30.12
CA SER A 426 -16.14 -4.92 -28.79
C SER A 426 -15.37 -5.99 -28.00
N LEU A 427 -15.21 -5.74 -26.70
CA LEU A 427 -14.88 -6.73 -25.66
C LEU A 427 -15.98 -6.71 -24.57
N PRO A 428 -16.18 -7.81 -23.82
CA PRO A 428 -17.32 -7.95 -22.90
C PRO A 428 -17.21 -7.08 -21.64
N MET A 429 -18.35 -6.55 -21.16
CA MET A 429 -18.43 -5.92 -19.86
C MET A 429 -18.59 -6.96 -18.75
N CYS A 430 -17.71 -6.93 -17.75
CA CYS A 430 -18.08 -7.25 -16.37
C CYS A 430 -17.33 -6.30 -15.43
N CYS A 431 -17.99 -5.89 -14.34
CA CYS A 431 -17.64 -4.75 -13.48
C CYS A 431 -17.71 -3.36 -14.17
N PHE A 432 -18.15 -2.36 -13.39
CA PHE A 432 -18.39 -0.94 -13.76
C PHE A 432 -19.58 -0.62 -14.69
N ARG A 433 -20.73 -0.26 -14.09
CA ARG A 433 -21.60 0.82 -14.60
C ARG A 433 -22.51 1.41 -13.52
N PHE A 434 -22.37 2.70 -13.25
CA PHE A 434 -23.41 3.55 -12.65
C PHE A 434 -23.22 5.00 -13.13
N VAL A 435 -23.72 5.29 -14.34
CA VAL A 435 -24.03 6.65 -14.81
C VAL A 435 -25.33 6.51 -15.60
N ALA A 436 -26.36 7.27 -15.21
CA ALA A 436 -27.64 7.25 -15.90
C ALA A 436 -27.55 8.04 -17.21
N ALA A 437 -28.20 7.53 -18.25
CA ALA A 437 -28.51 8.26 -19.47
C ALA A 437 -29.85 7.73 -19.98
N GLU A 438 -30.87 8.59 -20.05
CA GLU A 438 -32.17 8.22 -20.58
C GLU A 438 -32.10 8.06 -22.11
N GLY A 439 -32.71 7.00 -22.64
CA GLY A 439 -32.66 6.70 -24.07
C GLY A 439 -33.53 5.49 -24.42
N SER A 440 -34.75 5.75 -24.87
CA SER A 440 -35.69 4.69 -25.27
C SER A 440 -35.27 4.04 -26.59
N LEU A 441 -35.27 2.71 -26.65
CA LEU A 441 -35.61 1.90 -27.84
C LEU A 441 -35.83 0.43 -27.43
N ARG A 442 -36.56 -0.34 -28.25
CA ARG A 442 -37.00 -1.72 -27.95
C ARG A 442 -36.07 -2.78 -28.57
N PRO A 443 -35.96 -3.99 -27.98
CA PRO A 443 -35.07 -5.05 -28.48
C PRO A 443 -35.64 -5.82 -29.67
N ILE A 444 -34.75 -6.36 -30.50
CA ILE A 444 -35.01 -7.45 -31.45
C ILE A 444 -34.04 -8.59 -31.13
N VAL A 445 -34.53 -9.83 -31.16
CA VAL A 445 -33.80 -11.05 -30.80
C VAL A 445 -33.14 -11.66 -32.03
N LEU A 446 -31.91 -12.16 -31.89
CA LEU A 446 -31.48 -13.36 -32.63
C LEU A 446 -30.42 -14.15 -31.85
N ALA A 447 -30.73 -15.39 -31.51
CA ALA A 447 -29.78 -16.36 -30.96
C ALA A 447 -29.11 -17.18 -32.07
N ARG A 448 -27.93 -17.76 -31.80
CA ARG A 448 -27.33 -18.79 -32.65
C ARG A 448 -27.50 -20.17 -32.02
N HIS A 449 -27.66 -21.19 -32.87
CA HIS A 449 -27.87 -22.58 -32.47
C HIS A 449 -26.58 -23.22 -31.95
N ILE A 450 -26.72 -24.13 -30.99
CA ILE A 450 -26.15 -25.48 -31.06
C ILE A 450 -27.30 -26.46 -30.77
N GLU A 451 -27.32 -27.59 -31.47
CA GLU A 451 -28.44 -28.53 -31.49
C GLU A 451 -28.47 -29.43 -30.23
N LYS A 452 -29.68 -29.91 -29.86
CA LYS A 452 -29.87 -31.05 -28.97
C LYS A 452 -30.89 -32.02 -29.58
N VAL A 453 -30.56 -33.31 -29.56
CA VAL A 453 -31.53 -34.39 -29.80
C VAL A 453 -32.46 -34.48 -28.58
N GLY A 454 -33.77 -34.65 -28.81
CA GLY A 454 -34.82 -34.45 -27.80
C GLY A 454 -35.42 -35.73 -27.19
N PHE A 455 -36.65 -35.57 -26.65
CA PHE A 455 -37.42 -36.50 -25.78
C PHE A 455 -36.86 -36.63 -24.33
N TRP A 456 -37.67 -36.72 -23.27
CA TRP A 456 -39.15 -36.75 -23.10
C TRP A 456 -39.68 -35.54 -22.27
N GLU A 457 -40.99 -35.44 -22.08
CA GLU A 457 -41.68 -34.31 -21.41
C GLU A 457 -42.43 -34.75 -20.11
N ILE A 458 -42.90 -33.76 -19.32
CA ILE A 458 -43.91 -33.84 -18.25
C ILE A 458 -43.46 -34.35 -16.85
N LEU A 459 -43.11 -33.41 -15.95
CA LEU A 459 -43.87 -33.16 -14.70
C LEU A 459 -43.39 -31.88 -13.96
N GLY A 460 -44.29 -31.28 -13.18
CA GLY A 460 -44.17 -29.93 -12.60
C GLY A 460 -42.85 -29.56 -11.91
N GLY A 461 -42.11 -28.64 -12.53
CA GLY A 461 -40.90 -28.06 -11.96
C GLY A 461 -41.19 -26.94 -10.95
N VAL A 462 -40.60 -27.05 -9.76
CA VAL A 462 -40.46 -25.91 -8.83
C VAL A 462 -39.61 -24.84 -9.51
N GLY A 463 -40.00 -23.56 -9.35
CA GLY A 463 -39.29 -22.41 -9.91
C GLY A 463 -37.95 -22.15 -9.20
N ILE A 464 -36.93 -22.97 -9.47
CA ILE A 464 -35.56 -22.74 -9.00
C ILE A 464 -34.98 -21.56 -9.78
N THR A 465 -34.99 -20.39 -9.17
CA THR A 465 -34.27 -19.21 -9.65
C THR A 465 -32.77 -19.43 -9.47
N PHE A 466 -32.08 -19.87 -10.51
CA PHE A 466 -30.62 -19.96 -10.54
C PHE A 466 -30.01 -18.55 -10.49
N SER A 467 -29.73 -18.08 -9.28
CA SER A 467 -28.96 -16.87 -9.04
C SER A 467 -27.47 -17.17 -9.21
N SER A 468 -26.87 -16.71 -10.31
CA SER A 468 -25.41 -16.74 -10.48
C SER A 468 -24.76 -15.83 -9.44
N SER A 469 -24.17 -16.41 -8.39
CA SER A 469 -23.57 -15.65 -7.28
C SER A 469 -22.24 -15.03 -7.71
N GLN A 470 -22.28 -13.83 -8.27
CA GLN A 470 -21.09 -13.04 -8.57
C GLN A 470 -20.21 -12.84 -7.32
N LEU A 471 -18.89 -12.72 -7.52
CA LEU A 471 -17.93 -12.46 -6.44
C LEU A 471 -18.24 -11.14 -5.70
N ASP A 472 -18.21 -11.16 -4.37
CA ASP A 472 -18.43 -9.99 -3.50
C ASP A 472 -17.24 -9.78 -2.54
N TYR A 473 -16.86 -8.53 -2.31
CA TYR A 473 -15.83 -8.16 -1.33
C TYR A 473 -16.17 -8.54 0.12
N LYS A 474 -17.44 -8.85 0.40
CA LYS A 474 -18.02 -9.18 1.71
C LYS A 474 -18.57 -10.61 1.80
N PHE A 475 -18.27 -11.47 0.83
CA PHE A 475 -18.86 -12.82 0.72
C PHE A 475 -18.79 -13.64 2.04
N TYR A 476 -17.71 -13.50 2.80
CA TYR A 476 -17.51 -14.17 4.09
C TYR A 476 -17.71 -13.28 5.34
N ASP A 477 -18.15 -12.02 5.22
CA ASP A 477 -18.30 -11.09 6.36
C ASP A 477 -19.21 -11.65 7.46
N ASN A 478 -20.18 -12.49 7.08
CA ASN A 478 -21.18 -13.07 7.98
C ASN A 478 -20.90 -14.53 8.35
N THR A 479 -20.27 -15.29 7.45
CA THR A 479 -20.05 -16.74 7.58
C THR A 479 -18.66 -17.09 8.10
N CYS A 480 -17.66 -16.23 7.84
CA CYS A 480 -16.32 -16.34 8.42
C CYS A 480 -15.70 -14.95 8.69
N PRO A 481 -16.26 -14.14 9.61
CA PRO A 481 -15.84 -12.74 9.86
C PRO A 481 -14.35 -12.56 10.22
N ASN A 482 -13.69 -13.61 10.73
CA ASN A 482 -12.26 -13.57 11.06
C ASN A 482 -11.33 -14.00 9.92
N LEU A 483 -11.85 -14.40 8.74
CA LEU A 483 -11.08 -15.00 7.65
C LEU A 483 -9.82 -14.19 7.27
N ALA A 484 -9.99 -12.89 7.01
CA ALA A 484 -8.89 -12.03 6.61
C ALA A 484 -7.78 -11.94 7.68
N LYS A 485 -8.11 -12.08 8.97
CA LYS A 485 -7.15 -12.11 10.08
C LYS A 485 -6.45 -13.47 10.18
N ILE A 486 -7.18 -14.57 9.97
CA ILE A 486 -6.61 -15.94 9.98
C ILE A 486 -5.57 -16.08 8.87
N ILE A 487 -5.91 -15.68 7.64
CA ILE A 487 -5.01 -15.74 6.48
C ILE A 487 -3.80 -14.82 6.68
N ARG A 488 -4.02 -13.54 7.03
CA ARG A 488 -2.94 -12.58 7.32
C ARG A 488 -1.93 -13.12 8.34
N ASN A 489 -2.43 -13.75 9.41
CA ASN A 489 -1.59 -14.32 10.46
C ASN A 489 -0.83 -15.57 9.99
N GLY A 490 -1.46 -16.47 9.23
CA GLY A 490 -0.79 -17.64 8.67
C GLY A 490 0.31 -17.29 7.68
N VAL A 491 0.04 -16.36 6.75
CA VAL A 491 1.04 -15.84 5.81
C VAL A 491 2.17 -15.11 6.54
N LEU A 492 1.86 -14.27 7.54
CA LEU A 492 2.89 -13.62 8.36
C LEU A 492 3.75 -14.63 9.10
N SER A 493 3.15 -15.66 9.70
CA SER A 493 3.89 -16.71 10.40
C SER A 493 4.82 -17.49 9.47
N ALA A 494 4.38 -17.76 8.23
CA ALA A 494 5.22 -18.38 7.22
C ALA A 494 6.36 -17.45 6.77
N ILE A 495 6.09 -16.16 6.51
CA ILE A 495 7.10 -15.17 6.12
C ILE A 495 8.15 -14.96 7.22
N VAL A 496 7.75 -15.01 8.48
CA VAL A 496 8.65 -14.91 9.65
C VAL A 496 9.61 -16.10 9.73
N ASN A 497 9.21 -17.28 9.22
CA ASN A 497 10.03 -18.48 9.14
C ASN A 497 10.92 -18.49 7.88
N GLU A 498 10.37 -18.15 6.70
CA GLU A 498 11.10 -18.08 5.44
C GLU A 498 10.52 -17.00 4.50
N THR A 499 11.17 -15.84 4.38
CA THR A 499 10.65 -14.68 3.63
C THR A 499 10.31 -14.97 2.17
N ARG A 500 11.02 -15.92 1.52
CA ARG A 500 10.77 -16.33 0.12
C ARG A 500 9.34 -16.86 -0.10
N ILE A 501 8.67 -17.36 0.94
CA ILE A 501 7.31 -17.89 0.84
C ILE A 501 6.30 -16.87 0.29
N ALA A 502 6.55 -15.57 0.47
CA ALA A 502 5.70 -14.53 -0.10
C ALA A 502 5.67 -14.59 -1.65
N ALA A 503 6.83 -14.75 -2.28
CA ALA A 503 6.94 -14.94 -3.72
C ALA A 503 6.36 -16.30 -4.15
N SER A 504 6.53 -17.34 -3.33
CA SER A 504 5.94 -18.67 -3.58
C SER A 504 4.41 -18.62 -3.64
N LEU A 505 3.76 -17.95 -2.67
CA LEU A 505 2.30 -17.82 -2.61
C LEU A 505 1.74 -16.93 -3.73
N LEU A 506 2.43 -15.83 -4.05
CA LEU A 506 2.11 -15.00 -5.21
C LEU A 506 2.16 -15.82 -6.50
N ARG A 507 3.22 -16.62 -6.69
CA ARG A 507 3.40 -17.48 -7.85
C ARG A 507 2.35 -18.59 -7.91
N LEU A 508 2.02 -19.25 -6.79
CA LEU A 508 0.95 -20.26 -6.77
C LEU A 508 -0.38 -19.69 -7.27
N HIS A 509 -0.76 -18.47 -6.85
CA HIS A 509 -2.00 -17.85 -7.31
C HIS A 509 -1.96 -17.42 -8.79
N PHE A 510 -0.82 -16.98 -9.31
CA PHE A 510 -0.65 -16.77 -10.76
C PHE A 510 -0.81 -18.09 -11.53
N HIS A 511 -0.19 -19.16 -11.05
CA HIS A 511 -0.24 -20.48 -11.67
C HIS A 511 -1.67 -21.05 -11.68
N ASP A 512 -2.40 -20.92 -10.57
CA ASP A 512 -3.82 -21.26 -10.44
C ASP A 512 -4.66 -20.53 -11.51
N CYS A 513 -4.69 -19.20 -11.46
CA CYS A 513 -5.50 -18.38 -12.37
C CYS A 513 -5.15 -18.52 -13.87
N PHE A 514 -4.01 -19.10 -14.22
CA PHE A 514 -3.63 -19.34 -15.61
C PHE A 514 -4.01 -20.74 -16.12
N VAL A 515 -4.37 -21.70 -15.27
CA VAL A 515 -4.73 -23.08 -15.67
C VAL A 515 -6.19 -23.32 -15.37
N ASP A 516 -7.01 -23.36 -16.42
CA ASP A 516 -8.49 -23.43 -16.41
C ASP A 516 -9.24 -22.31 -15.64
N GLY A 517 -8.79 -21.88 -14.45
CA GLY A 517 -9.31 -20.73 -13.72
C GLY A 517 -8.74 -20.57 -12.32
N CYS A 518 -9.06 -19.48 -11.62
CA CYS A 518 -8.74 -19.30 -10.20
C CYS A 518 -9.65 -20.18 -9.31
N GLU A 519 -9.63 -21.50 -9.51
CA GLU A 519 -10.47 -22.49 -8.83
C GLU A 519 -9.67 -23.39 -7.85
N GLY A 520 -8.40 -23.07 -7.59
CA GLY A 520 -7.56 -23.85 -6.70
C GLY A 520 -7.16 -25.22 -7.26
N SER A 521 -7.20 -25.44 -8.58
CA SER A 521 -6.89 -26.73 -9.22
C SER A 521 -5.43 -27.13 -8.97
N VAL A 522 -4.51 -26.14 -9.01
CA VAL A 522 -3.08 -26.28 -8.75
C VAL A 522 -2.77 -26.83 -7.34
N LEU A 523 -3.73 -26.76 -6.42
CA LEU A 523 -3.60 -27.25 -5.05
C LEU A 523 -3.86 -28.76 -4.91
N LEU A 524 -4.48 -29.42 -5.90
CA LEU A 524 -4.75 -30.86 -5.87
C LEU A 524 -3.47 -31.69 -6.00
N ASP A 525 -3.40 -32.80 -5.26
CA ASP A 525 -2.43 -33.88 -5.50
C ASP A 525 -3.02 -34.89 -6.51
N ASP A 526 -2.22 -35.86 -6.96
CA ASP A 526 -2.64 -36.87 -7.94
C ASP A 526 -3.82 -37.73 -7.46
N SER A 527 -4.72 -38.11 -8.38
CA SER A 527 -5.86 -38.99 -8.12
C SER A 527 -5.90 -40.18 -9.08
N SER A 528 -6.88 -41.09 -8.91
CA SER A 528 -7.15 -42.15 -9.87
C SER A 528 -7.70 -41.65 -11.22
N ASN A 529 -8.14 -40.39 -11.28
CA ASN A 529 -8.95 -39.85 -12.38
C ASN A 529 -8.23 -38.73 -13.15
N PHE A 530 -7.23 -38.08 -12.54
CA PHE A 530 -6.42 -37.02 -13.14
C PHE A 530 -5.03 -36.94 -12.48
N THR A 531 -4.05 -36.44 -13.23
CA THR A 531 -2.73 -36.06 -12.71
C THR A 531 -2.77 -34.61 -12.25
N GLY A 532 -2.30 -34.34 -11.03
CA GLY A 532 -2.23 -33.02 -10.45
C GLY A 532 -1.21 -32.13 -11.17
N GLU A 533 -1.56 -30.86 -11.35
CA GLU A 533 -0.72 -29.87 -12.06
C GLU A 533 0.68 -29.71 -11.47
N LYS A 534 0.90 -30.11 -10.22
CA LYS A 534 2.19 -30.15 -9.53
C LYS A 534 3.26 -30.96 -10.29
N ASN A 535 2.84 -31.90 -11.15
CA ASN A 535 3.73 -32.69 -12.00
C ASN A 535 4.14 -31.99 -13.32
N ALA A 536 3.40 -30.96 -13.75
CA ALA A 536 3.68 -30.21 -14.99
C ALA A 536 5.06 -29.52 -14.95
N PHE A 537 5.73 -29.39 -16.10
CA PHE A 537 7.08 -28.84 -16.21
C PHE A 537 7.29 -27.47 -15.52
N PRO A 538 6.34 -26.51 -15.54
CA PRO A 538 6.52 -25.23 -14.83
C PRO A 538 6.39 -25.35 -13.30
N ASN A 539 5.72 -26.40 -12.81
CA ASN A 539 5.37 -26.61 -11.40
C ASN A 539 6.32 -27.59 -10.71
N ARG A 540 6.70 -28.67 -11.38
CA ARG A 540 7.50 -29.76 -10.80
C ARG A 540 8.84 -29.25 -10.29
N ASN A 541 9.17 -29.62 -9.05
CA ASN A 541 10.38 -29.16 -8.33
C ASN A 541 10.52 -27.61 -8.27
N SER A 542 9.43 -26.85 -8.42
CA SER A 542 9.49 -25.41 -8.70
C SER A 542 8.39 -24.60 -8.00
N ALA A 543 7.13 -25.03 -8.09
CA ALA A 543 6.01 -24.53 -7.31
C ALA A 543 6.07 -25.10 -5.87
N ARG A 544 5.69 -24.29 -4.88
CA ARG A 544 5.81 -24.61 -3.45
C ARG A 544 5.01 -23.63 -2.59
N GLY A 545 4.82 -23.94 -1.30
CA GLY A 545 3.97 -23.14 -0.40
C GLY A 545 2.58 -23.73 -0.20
N PHE A 546 2.29 -24.90 -0.81
CA PHE A 546 1.09 -25.69 -0.57
C PHE A 546 0.90 -25.96 0.92
N GLU A 547 1.99 -26.29 1.61
CA GLU A 547 2.05 -26.53 3.06
C GLU A 547 1.55 -25.34 3.92
N VAL A 548 1.65 -24.12 3.40
CA VAL A 548 1.13 -22.90 4.06
C VAL A 548 -0.34 -22.69 3.75
N VAL A 549 -0.79 -23.02 2.53
CA VAL A 549 -2.22 -23.05 2.17
C VAL A 549 -2.95 -24.11 3.00
N ASP A 550 -2.36 -25.29 3.19
CA ASP A 550 -2.87 -26.36 4.05
C ASP A 550 -3.02 -25.90 5.51
N ALA A 551 -1.97 -25.32 6.09
CA ALA A 551 -1.98 -24.81 7.47
C ALA A 551 -2.96 -23.63 7.66
N ILE A 552 -3.12 -22.77 6.66
CA ILE A 552 -4.15 -21.73 6.68
C ILE A 552 -5.54 -22.36 6.62
N LYS A 553 -5.77 -23.31 5.70
CA LYS A 553 -7.06 -24.02 5.55
C LYS A 553 -7.48 -24.73 6.82
N GLU A 554 -6.56 -25.43 7.49
CA GLU A 554 -6.83 -26.11 8.76
C GLU A 554 -7.32 -25.12 9.85
N ASN A 555 -6.72 -23.92 9.91
CA ASN A 555 -7.13 -22.88 10.85
C ASN A 555 -8.42 -22.15 10.43
N VAL A 556 -8.73 -22.10 9.13
CA VAL A 556 -10.02 -21.60 8.61
C VAL A 556 -11.14 -22.60 8.90
N GLU A 557 -10.96 -23.89 8.63
CA GLU A 557 -11.95 -24.94 8.95
C GLU A 557 -12.26 -25.04 10.45
N LYS A 558 -11.26 -24.83 11.32
CA LYS A 558 -11.48 -24.73 12.79
C LYS A 558 -12.35 -23.53 13.20
N ALA A 559 -12.41 -22.47 12.40
CA ALA A 559 -13.11 -21.23 12.71
C ALA A 559 -14.46 -21.08 11.99
N CYS A 560 -14.58 -21.63 10.79
CA CYS A 560 -15.76 -21.61 9.94
C CYS A 560 -15.79 -22.89 9.05
N PRO A 561 -16.23 -24.04 9.60
CA PRO A 561 -16.18 -25.33 8.91
C PRO A 561 -16.88 -25.31 7.55
N SER A 562 -16.24 -25.90 6.55
CA SER A 562 -16.74 -26.12 5.18
C SER A 562 -17.34 -24.87 4.52
N THR A 563 -16.85 -23.69 4.90
CA THR A 563 -17.40 -22.39 4.51
C THR A 563 -16.60 -21.73 3.39
N VAL A 564 -15.26 -21.80 3.44
CA VAL A 564 -14.35 -21.00 2.59
C VAL A 564 -13.56 -21.89 1.65
N SER A 565 -13.57 -21.58 0.35
CA SER A 565 -12.82 -22.33 -0.66
C SER A 565 -11.31 -22.19 -0.52
N CYS A 566 -10.57 -23.19 -1.00
CA CYS A 566 -9.12 -23.10 -1.11
C CYS A 566 -8.69 -22.07 -2.17
N ALA A 567 -9.48 -21.89 -3.23
CA ALA A 567 -9.32 -20.83 -4.23
C ALA A 567 -9.31 -19.41 -3.61
N ASP A 568 -10.27 -19.09 -2.74
CA ASP A 568 -10.30 -17.79 -2.05
C ASP A 568 -9.17 -17.66 -1.01
N ILE A 569 -8.80 -18.76 -0.33
CA ILE A 569 -7.66 -18.77 0.60
C ILE A 569 -6.35 -18.45 -0.14
N LEU A 570 -6.09 -19.09 -1.29
CA LEU A 570 -4.90 -18.83 -2.11
C LEU A 570 -4.87 -17.39 -2.63
N THR A 571 -6.00 -16.89 -3.14
CA THR A 571 -6.16 -15.51 -3.61
C THR A 571 -5.83 -14.49 -2.51
N LEU A 572 -6.39 -14.70 -1.31
CA LEU A 572 -6.15 -13.83 -0.15
C LEU A 572 -4.73 -13.95 0.40
N ALA A 573 -4.14 -15.16 0.35
CA ALA A 573 -2.76 -15.40 0.78
C ALA A 573 -1.75 -14.70 -0.14
N ALA A 574 -1.97 -14.71 -1.46
CA ALA A 574 -1.15 -13.99 -2.43
C ALA A 574 -1.21 -12.46 -2.23
N ARG A 575 -2.39 -11.91 -1.94
CA ARG A 575 -2.54 -10.48 -1.55
C ARG A 575 -1.73 -10.16 -0.30
N ASP A 576 -1.93 -10.93 0.77
CA ASP A 576 -1.28 -10.65 2.04
C ASP A 576 0.24 -10.89 1.98
N ALA A 577 0.71 -11.80 1.13
CA ALA A 577 2.14 -12.01 0.85
C ALA A 577 2.82 -10.78 0.23
N VAL A 578 2.22 -10.20 -0.81
CA VAL A 578 2.72 -8.97 -1.45
C VAL A 578 2.66 -7.78 -0.49
N PHE A 579 1.54 -7.65 0.23
CA PHE A 579 1.35 -6.59 1.20
C PHE A 579 2.36 -6.64 2.36
N LEU A 580 2.60 -7.83 2.94
CA LEU A 580 3.54 -8.02 4.05
C LEU A 580 5.01 -7.88 3.62
N THR A 581 5.33 -8.02 2.34
CA THR A 581 6.65 -7.71 1.77
C THR A 581 6.80 -6.24 1.32
N GLY A 582 5.83 -5.37 1.64
CA GLY A 582 5.89 -3.92 1.41
C GLY A 582 5.23 -3.43 0.13
N GLY A 583 4.56 -4.32 -0.60
CA GLY A 583 3.83 -4.01 -1.83
C GLY A 583 2.44 -3.39 -1.59
N PRO A 584 1.64 -3.21 -2.65
CA PRO A 584 0.29 -2.68 -2.54
C PRO A 584 -0.64 -3.60 -1.74
N PHE A 585 -1.61 -3.01 -1.04
CA PHE A 585 -2.86 -3.68 -0.72
C PHE A 585 -3.86 -3.45 -1.86
N TRP A 586 -4.66 -4.46 -2.21
CA TRP A 586 -5.81 -4.31 -3.09
C TRP A 586 -7.03 -5.07 -2.52
N PRO A 587 -8.25 -4.58 -2.76
CA PRO A 587 -9.46 -5.31 -2.39
C PRO A 587 -9.62 -6.53 -3.31
N VAL A 588 -9.97 -7.67 -2.72
CA VAL A 588 -10.21 -8.94 -3.41
C VAL A 588 -11.70 -9.26 -3.27
N ALA A 589 -12.40 -9.43 -4.39
CA ALA A 589 -13.77 -9.98 -4.37
C ALA A 589 -13.69 -11.50 -4.18
N LEU A 590 -14.62 -12.07 -3.42
CA LEU A 590 -14.59 -13.43 -2.87
C LEU A 590 -15.89 -14.19 -3.18
N GLY A 591 -15.88 -15.50 -2.94
CA GLY A 591 -16.96 -16.41 -3.36
C GLY A 591 -16.56 -17.34 -4.51
N ARG A 592 -15.26 -17.54 -4.72
CA ARG A 592 -14.75 -18.58 -5.62
C ARG A 592 -15.08 -19.93 -5.03
N ARG A 593 -15.30 -20.92 -5.88
CA ARG A 593 -15.46 -22.33 -5.50
C ARG A 593 -14.31 -23.16 -6.02
N ASP A 594 -14.12 -24.31 -5.39
CA ASP A 594 -13.01 -25.21 -5.65
C ASP A 594 -13.29 -26.12 -6.85
N GLY A 595 -12.29 -26.23 -7.73
CA GLY A 595 -12.27 -27.14 -8.87
C GLY A 595 -12.35 -28.62 -8.48
N LEU A 596 -12.97 -29.42 -9.35
CA LEU A 596 -13.16 -30.88 -9.16
C LEU A 596 -12.11 -31.73 -9.88
N THR A 597 -11.15 -31.08 -10.55
CA THR A 597 -10.07 -31.73 -11.31
C THR A 597 -8.83 -30.83 -11.37
N ALA A 598 -7.73 -31.35 -11.90
CA ALA A 598 -6.51 -30.61 -12.17
C ALA A 598 -6.00 -30.99 -13.56
N ASN A 599 -5.35 -30.05 -14.26
CA ASN A 599 -5.05 -30.20 -15.68
C ASN A 599 -3.55 -30.02 -16.00
N GLU A 600 -2.76 -31.09 -15.79
CA GLU A 600 -1.33 -31.09 -16.08
C GLU A 600 -1.01 -30.66 -17.53
N THR A 601 -1.87 -30.99 -18.51
CA THR A 601 -1.64 -30.65 -19.92
C THR A 601 -1.87 -29.16 -20.19
N ALA A 602 -2.90 -28.54 -19.60
CA ALA A 602 -3.08 -27.09 -19.64
C ALA A 602 -1.95 -26.37 -18.89
N ALA A 603 -1.54 -26.86 -17.70
CA ALA A 603 -0.37 -26.31 -17.00
C ALA A 603 0.92 -26.38 -17.83
N ASN A 604 1.12 -27.44 -18.62
CA ASN A 604 2.25 -27.56 -19.54
C ASN A 604 2.18 -26.63 -20.77
N THR A 605 1.04 -25.97 -21.05
CA THR A 605 0.83 -25.20 -22.29
C THR A 605 0.46 -23.73 -22.05
N ASP A 606 -0.47 -23.44 -21.14
CA ASP A 606 -0.98 -22.09 -20.84
C ASP A 606 -0.02 -21.25 -19.98
N LEU A 607 0.80 -21.89 -19.13
CA LEU A 607 1.77 -21.18 -18.29
C LEU A 607 2.92 -20.62 -19.15
N PRO A 608 3.32 -19.35 -18.95
CA PRO A 608 4.48 -18.78 -19.64
C PRO A 608 5.82 -19.44 -19.27
N SER A 609 6.62 -19.70 -20.30
CA SER A 609 8.00 -20.19 -20.20
C SER A 609 8.99 -19.03 -20.12
N PRO A 610 10.08 -19.12 -19.33
CA PRO A 610 11.10 -18.08 -19.30
C PRO A 610 11.87 -17.95 -20.63
N PHE A 611 11.78 -18.93 -21.52
CA PHE A 611 12.51 -19.05 -22.79
C PHE A 611 11.69 -18.70 -24.04
N GLU A 612 10.37 -18.51 -23.94
CA GLU A 612 9.54 -18.29 -25.14
C GLU A 612 9.49 -16.80 -25.55
N PRO A 613 9.24 -16.49 -26.84
CA PRO A 613 9.18 -15.11 -27.32
C PRO A 613 8.12 -14.27 -26.61
N LEU A 614 8.39 -12.98 -26.45
CA LEU A 614 7.48 -12.02 -25.81
C LEU A 614 6.08 -11.98 -26.46
N GLU A 615 5.99 -12.25 -27.76
CA GLU A 615 4.72 -12.39 -28.48
C GLU A 615 3.87 -13.55 -27.94
N ASN A 616 4.47 -14.73 -27.71
CA ASN A 616 3.77 -15.88 -27.12
C ASN A 616 3.34 -15.61 -25.68
N ILE A 617 4.21 -14.98 -24.87
CA ILE A 617 3.87 -14.58 -23.49
C ILE A 617 2.67 -13.62 -23.53
N THR A 618 2.71 -12.62 -24.41
CA THR A 618 1.59 -11.67 -24.59
C THR A 618 0.32 -12.38 -25.03
N ALA A 619 0.40 -13.34 -25.96
CA ALA A 619 -0.75 -14.13 -26.41
C ALA A 619 -1.37 -14.96 -25.28
N LYS A 620 -0.57 -15.57 -24.40
CA LYS A 620 -1.05 -16.30 -23.20
C LYS A 620 -1.79 -15.39 -22.23
N PHE A 621 -1.27 -14.20 -21.93
CA PHE A 621 -1.98 -13.21 -21.10
C PHE A 621 -3.30 -12.76 -21.77
N VAL A 622 -3.28 -12.47 -23.07
CA VAL A 622 -4.47 -12.04 -23.84
C VAL A 622 -5.54 -13.14 -23.90
N ALA A 623 -5.15 -14.42 -24.01
CA ALA A 623 -6.07 -15.56 -23.93
C ALA A 623 -6.79 -15.66 -22.57
N LYS A 624 -6.15 -15.19 -21.49
CA LYS A 624 -6.74 -15.07 -20.15
C LYS A 624 -7.39 -13.69 -19.90
N GLY A 625 -7.58 -12.88 -20.94
CA GLY A 625 -8.22 -11.55 -20.89
C GLY A 625 -7.35 -10.42 -20.30
N LEU A 626 -6.08 -10.69 -20.03
CA LEU A 626 -5.10 -9.71 -19.53
C LEU A 626 -4.42 -9.01 -20.73
N ASP A 627 -4.30 -7.68 -20.67
CA ASP A 627 -3.72 -6.89 -21.76
C ASP A 627 -2.19 -6.72 -21.62
N LEU A 628 -1.55 -6.06 -22.59
CA LEU A 628 -0.10 -5.84 -22.60
C LEU A 628 0.39 -5.11 -21.33
N LYS A 629 -0.43 -4.23 -20.75
CA LYS A 629 -0.07 -3.51 -19.52
C LYS A 629 -0.21 -4.41 -18.30
N ASP A 630 -1.26 -5.24 -18.23
CA ASP A 630 -1.40 -6.27 -17.19
C ASP A 630 -0.17 -7.20 -17.22
N MET A 631 0.24 -7.66 -18.40
CA MET A 631 1.42 -8.51 -18.59
C MET A 631 2.69 -7.85 -18.03
N VAL A 632 3.07 -6.67 -18.54
CA VAL A 632 4.31 -5.99 -18.10
C VAL A 632 4.30 -5.67 -16.59
N VAL A 633 3.14 -5.32 -16.02
CA VAL A 633 3.07 -4.99 -14.59
C VAL A 633 3.07 -6.24 -13.71
N LEU A 634 2.44 -7.34 -14.13
CA LEU A 634 2.43 -8.62 -13.39
C LEU A 634 3.80 -9.32 -13.43
N SER A 635 4.59 -9.17 -14.51
CA SER A 635 6.02 -9.52 -14.50
C SER A 635 6.80 -8.83 -13.37
N GLY A 636 6.33 -7.65 -12.92
CA GLY A 636 6.81 -6.97 -11.73
C GLY A 636 6.73 -7.79 -10.43
N GLY A 637 6.00 -8.90 -10.40
CA GLY A 637 6.03 -9.89 -9.32
C GLY A 637 7.43 -10.50 -9.08
N HIS A 638 8.29 -10.51 -10.10
CA HIS A 638 9.69 -10.92 -10.01
C HIS A 638 10.58 -9.97 -9.18
N THR A 639 10.04 -8.87 -8.63
CA THR A 639 10.70 -8.06 -7.58
C THR A 639 11.03 -8.85 -6.30
N ILE A 640 10.41 -10.02 -6.09
CA ILE A 640 10.69 -10.91 -4.97
C ILE A 640 10.84 -12.35 -5.43
N GLY A 641 11.62 -13.13 -4.67
CA GLY A 641 11.76 -14.57 -4.91
C GLY A 641 13.01 -14.93 -5.71
N PHE A 642 13.07 -16.21 -6.12
CA PHE A 642 14.28 -16.84 -6.63
C PHE A 642 13.95 -17.83 -7.75
N ALA A 643 14.72 -17.75 -8.84
CA ALA A 643 14.73 -18.69 -9.95
C ALA A 643 15.85 -19.75 -9.79
N GLN A 644 15.66 -20.90 -10.43
CA GLN A 644 16.68 -21.96 -10.52
C GLN A 644 17.56 -21.72 -11.75
N CYS A 645 18.87 -21.98 -11.65
CA CYS A 645 19.85 -21.70 -12.70
C CYS A 645 19.44 -22.21 -14.09
N PHE A 646 18.80 -23.38 -14.21
CA PHE A 646 18.38 -23.91 -15.51
C PHE A 646 17.49 -22.93 -16.30
N THR A 647 16.66 -22.13 -15.61
CA THR A 647 15.70 -21.18 -16.20
C THR A 647 16.34 -19.97 -16.91
N PHE A 648 17.65 -19.76 -16.74
CA PHE A 648 18.39 -18.67 -17.41
C PHE A 648 19.82 -19.05 -17.86
N LYS A 649 20.33 -20.25 -17.53
CA LYS A 649 21.62 -20.78 -18.01
C LYS A 649 21.88 -20.63 -19.52
N PRO A 650 20.90 -20.79 -20.43
CA PRO A 650 21.12 -20.51 -21.86
C PRO A 650 21.71 -19.11 -22.10
N ARG A 651 21.20 -18.07 -21.41
CA ARG A 651 21.72 -16.70 -21.48
C ARG A 651 23.16 -16.55 -20.98
N LEU A 652 23.62 -17.48 -20.13
CA LEU A 652 24.97 -17.44 -19.56
C LEU A 652 26.02 -18.10 -20.47
N PHE A 653 25.64 -18.98 -21.39
CA PHE A 653 26.58 -19.85 -22.11
C PHE A 653 26.26 -20.10 -23.60
N ASN A 654 25.00 -20.15 -24.00
CA ASN A 654 24.57 -20.51 -25.36
C ASN A 654 23.22 -19.86 -25.71
N PHE A 655 23.19 -18.53 -25.72
CA PHE A 655 22.00 -17.74 -26.03
C PHE A 655 21.60 -17.94 -27.49
N ASP A 656 20.34 -18.27 -27.74
CA ASP A 656 19.76 -18.56 -29.07
C ASP A 656 20.63 -19.45 -29.99
N GLY A 657 21.36 -20.42 -29.39
CA GLY A 657 22.23 -21.36 -30.11
C GLY A 657 23.56 -20.79 -30.62
N THR A 658 23.92 -19.55 -30.25
CA THR A 658 25.12 -18.84 -30.74
C THR A 658 26.46 -19.34 -30.18
N GLY A 659 26.45 -20.26 -29.22
CA GLY A 659 27.64 -20.68 -28.46
C GLY A 659 28.23 -19.60 -27.54
N ASN A 660 27.49 -18.51 -27.33
CA ASN A 660 27.92 -17.32 -26.59
C ASN A 660 26.88 -16.91 -25.53
N PRO A 661 27.25 -16.10 -24.52
CA PRO A 661 26.28 -15.49 -23.61
C PRO A 661 25.39 -14.47 -24.34
N ASP A 662 24.27 -14.14 -23.71
CA ASP A 662 23.34 -13.09 -24.16
C ASP A 662 24.06 -11.73 -24.26
N PRO A 663 24.06 -11.07 -25.43
CA PRO A 663 24.78 -9.80 -25.64
C PRO A 663 24.13 -8.60 -24.94
N VAL A 664 22.89 -8.70 -24.45
CA VAL A 664 22.21 -7.63 -23.68
C VAL A 664 22.20 -7.88 -22.18
N LEU A 665 22.87 -8.92 -21.68
CA LEU A 665 23.08 -9.14 -20.25
C LEU A 665 24.31 -8.35 -19.75
N ASP A 666 24.16 -7.63 -18.63
CA ASP A 666 25.29 -6.92 -18.00
C ASP A 666 26.48 -7.85 -17.72
N GLN A 667 27.69 -7.36 -18.00
CA GLN A 667 28.90 -8.18 -17.95
C GLN A 667 29.39 -8.45 -16.52
N SER A 668 29.13 -7.56 -15.56
CA SER A 668 29.41 -7.83 -14.13
C SER A 668 28.43 -8.88 -13.60
N LEU A 669 27.15 -8.73 -13.93
CA LEU A 669 26.10 -9.69 -13.57
C LEU A 669 26.36 -11.06 -14.20
N LEU A 670 26.75 -11.14 -15.48
CA LEU A 670 27.14 -12.38 -16.15
C LEU A 670 28.28 -13.09 -15.41
N GLY A 671 29.30 -12.35 -14.95
CA GLY A 671 30.38 -12.89 -14.13
C GLY A 671 29.90 -13.47 -12.79
N SER A 672 29.00 -12.75 -12.10
CA SER A 672 28.40 -13.20 -10.84
C SER A 672 27.42 -14.38 -11.01
N LEU A 673 26.63 -14.41 -12.09
CA LEU A 673 25.70 -15.49 -12.37
C LEU A 673 26.45 -16.77 -12.72
N ARG A 674 27.54 -16.69 -13.51
CA ARG A 674 28.37 -17.85 -13.86
C ARG A 674 29.08 -18.51 -12.68
N SER A 675 29.30 -17.82 -11.56
CA SER A 675 29.90 -18.43 -10.36
C SER A 675 28.89 -19.17 -9.48
N VAL A 676 27.61 -18.79 -9.52
CA VAL A 676 26.50 -19.52 -8.86
C VAL A 676 25.93 -20.62 -9.76
N CYS A 677 25.92 -20.37 -11.07
CA CYS A 677 25.39 -21.23 -12.13
C CYS A 677 26.50 -21.60 -13.14
N PRO A 678 27.48 -22.44 -12.78
CA PRO A 678 28.45 -22.97 -13.74
C PRO A 678 27.77 -23.80 -14.84
N ASN A 679 28.46 -24.05 -15.96
CA ASN A 679 27.92 -24.85 -17.07
C ASN A 679 28.04 -26.37 -16.77
N GLN A 680 27.37 -26.81 -15.70
CA GLN A 680 27.39 -28.16 -15.14
C GLN A 680 25.99 -28.50 -14.60
N ASP A 681 25.46 -29.68 -14.93
CA ASP A 681 24.04 -30.03 -14.71
C ASP A 681 23.63 -30.04 -13.22
N ASP A 682 24.53 -30.39 -12.32
CA ASP A 682 24.32 -30.40 -10.87
C ASP A 682 23.86 -29.04 -10.31
N SER A 683 24.41 -27.95 -10.86
CA SER A 683 24.07 -26.58 -10.49
C SER A 683 22.74 -26.07 -11.07
N ASP A 684 21.99 -26.86 -11.87
CA ASP A 684 20.68 -26.44 -12.41
C ASP A 684 19.70 -26.00 -11.33
N THR A 685 19.76 -26.65 -10.16
CA THR A 685 18.88 -26.39 -9.01
C THR A 685 19.33 -25.24 -8.11
N ASN A 686 20.54 -24.68 -8.33
CA ASN A 686 21.04 -23.55 -7.56
C ASN A 686 20.13 -22.33 -7.74
N LEU A 687 19.96 -21.55 -6.68
CA LEU A 687 18.98 -20.47 -6.60
C LEU A 687 19.62 -19.09 -6.70
N VAL A 688 19.08 -18.25 -7.58
CA VAL A 688 19.44 -16.82 -7.68
C VAL A 688 18.18 -15.97 -7.47
N ALA A 689 18.30 -14.88 -6.71
CA ALA A 689 17.20 -13.95 -6.49
C ALA A 689 16.83 -13.23 -7.80
N LEU A 690 15.53 -13.18 -8.13
CA LEU A 690 15.03 -12.57 -9.37
C LEU A 690 15.31 -11.05 -9.42
N ASP A 691 15.27 -10.40 -8.26
CA ASP A 691 15.86 -9.09 -8.04
C ASP A 691 17.00 -9.19 -7.01
N ALA A 692 18.23 -8.89 -7.43
CA ALA A 692 19.37 -8.87 -6.54
C ALA A 692 19.43 -7.62 -5.63
N ALA A 693 18.74 -6.53 -5.98
CA ALA A 693 18.79 -5.29 -5.21
C ALA A 693 17.95 -5.36 -3.92
N THR A 694 16.79 -6.03 -3.98
CA THR A 694 15.77 -6.05 -2.90
C THR A 694 14.99 -7.37 -2.86
N SER A 695 15.65 -8.51 -3.10
CA SER A 695 15.16 -9.91 -3.19
C SER A 695 13.99 -10.41 -2.30
N SER A 696 13.65 -9.70 -1.23
CA SER A 696 12.61 -10.02 -0.25
C SER A 696 11.62 -8.88 0.03
N LYS A 697 11.72 -7.76 -0.69
CA LYS A 697 10.87 -6.58 -0.57
C LYS A 697 10.22 -6.26 -1.91
N PHE A 698 8.89 -6.10 -1.89
CA PHE A 698 8.12 -5.82 -3.09
C PHE A 698 8.17 -4.33 -3.43
N ASP A 699 9.01 -3.93 -4.38
CA ASP A 699 9.02 -2.56 -4.92
C ASP A 699 9.34 -2.52 -6.43
N ASN A 700 9.82 -1.38 -6.94
CA ASN A 700 10.03 -1.16 -8.37
C ASN A 700 11.49 -1.36 -8.83
N SER A 701 12.33 -1.94 -7.97
CA SER A 701 13.69 -2.42 -8.26
C SER A 701 13.77 -3.25 -9.52
N TYR A 702 12.90 -4.24 -9.69
CA TYR A 702 12.81 -5.12 -10.86
C TYR A 702 12.89 -4.34 -12.18
N PHE A 703 12.02 -3.34 -12.36
CA PHE A 703 12.00 -2.51 -13.57
C PHE A 703 13.26 -1.65 -13.74
N ARG A 704 13.97 -1.30 -12.66
CA ARG A 704 15.27 -0.62 -12.74
C ARG A 704 16.37 -1.60 -13.16
N SER A 705 16.33 -2.83 -12.68
CA SER A 705 17.22 -3.90 -13.13
C SER A 705 17.04 -4.18 -14.63
N LEU A 706 15.81 -4.21 -15.15
CA LEU A 706 15.56 -4.33 -16.60
C LEU A 706 16.17 -3.17 -17.40
N VAL A 707 15.98 -1.92 -16.95
CA VAL A 707 16.57 -0.71 -17.57
C VAL A 707 18.10 -0.73 -17.53
N ASN A 708 18.69 -1.41 -16.55
CA ASN A 708 20.13 -1.59 -16.39
C ASN A 708 20.62 -2.94 -16.96
N ASN A 709 19.93 -3.54 -17.94
CA ASN A 709 20.33 -4.80 -18.60
C ASN A 709 20.61 -5.97 -17.62
N SER A 710 19.92 -5.94 -16.48
CA SER A 710 20.13 -6.80 -15.31
C SER A 710 18.91 -7.66 -14.96
N GLY A 711 17.92 -7.78 -15.87
CA GLY A 711 16.89 -8.82 -15.76
C GLY A 711 17.50 -10.20 -15.95
N ILE A 712 17.06 -11.20 -15.19
CA ILE A 712 17.70 -12.52 -15.13
C ILE A 712 17.08 -13.51 -16.13
N LEU A 713 15.75 -13.60 -16.21
CA LEU A 713 15.09 -14.45 -17.21
C LEU A 713 15.16 -13.81 -18.61
N GLN A 714 15.07 -14.63 -19.67
CA GLN A 714 15.04 -14.13 -21.06
C GLN A 714 13.74 -13.35 -21.31
N SER A 715 12.62 -13.89 -20.83
CA SER A 715 11.32 -13.20 -20.73
C SER A 715 11.36 -11.84 -20.02
N ASP A 716 12.12 -11.70 -18.93
CA ASP A 716 12.26 -10.42 -18.20
C ASP A 716 12.96 -9.35 -19.05
N GLN A 717 14.13 -9.68 -19.61
CA GLN A 717 14.91 -8.69 -20.37
C GLN A 717 14.27 -8.40 -21.75
N ALA A 718 13.49 -9.32 -22.30
CA ALA A 718 12.69 -9.10 -23.51
C ALA A 718 11.68 -7.95 -23.37
N LEU A 719 11.22 -7.61 -22.15
CA LEU A 719 10.36 -6.44 -21.91
C LEU A 719 11.01 -5.09 -22.28
N MET A 720 12.33 -5.06 -22.52
CA MET A 720 13.06 -3.90 -23.03
C MET A 720 13.29 -3.92 -24.56
N ALA A 721 12.91 -5.00 -25.25
CA ALA A 721 13.13 -5.17 -26.70
C ALA A 721 11.97 -4.61 -27.56
N ASP A 722 10.73 -4.63 -27.06
CA ASP A 722 9.62 -3.90 -27.69
C ASP A 722 9.49 -2.48 -27.13
N ASN A 723 9.10 -1.54 -28.00
CA ASN A 723 8.95 -0.12 -27.65
C ASN A 723 7.77 0.16 -26.71
N GLN A 724 6.67 -0.61 -26.77
CA GLN A 724 5.50 -0.39 -25.91
C GLN A 724 5.75 -0.95 -24.50
N THR A 725 6.32 -2.15 -24.41
CA THR A 725 6.72 -2.74 -23.11
C THR A 725 7.85 -1.93 -22.47
N ALA A 726 8.87 -1.52 -23.23
CA ALA A 726 9.96 -0.68 -22.70
C ALA A 726 9.44 0.67 -22.17
N ALA A 727 8.44 1.29 -22.81
CA ALA A 727 7.82 2.52 -22.31
C ALA A 727 7.10 2.33 -20.95
N LEU A 728 6.49 1.16 -20.73
CA LEU A 728 5.88 0.78 -19.45
C LEU A 728 6.95 0.50 -18.39
N VAL A 729 7.99 -0.29 -18.71
CA VAL A 729 9.13 -0.56 -17.82
C VAL A 729 9.85 0.74 -17.42
N LEU A 730 10.09 1.65 -18.37
CA LEU A 730 10.66 3.00 -18.15
C LEU A 730 9.74 3.93 -17.34
N SER A 731 8.46 3.60 -17.20
CA SER A 731 7.51 4.31 -16.35
C SER A 731 7.49 3.73 -14.93
N TYR A 732 7.36 2.40 -14.80
CA TYR A 732 7.33 1.72 -13.51
C TYR A 732 8.64 1.86 -12.73
N SER A 733 9.81 1.79 -13.38
CA SER A 733 11.15 2.04 -12.78
C SER A 733 11.33 3.44 -12.17
N LYS A 734 10.63 4.44 -12.72
CA LYS A 734 10.67 5.85 -12.27
C LYS A 734 9.58 6.18 -11.26
N PHE A 735 8.42 5.53 -11.34
CA PHE A 735 7.23 5.86 -10.54
C PHE A 735 6.75 4.65 -9.71
N PRO A 736 7.33 4.40 -8.51
CA PRO A 736 6.96 3.25 -7.67
C PRO A 736 5.46 3.18 -7.37
N PHE A 737 4.81 4.32 -7.10
CA PHE A 737 3.36 4.37 -6.86
C PHE A 737 2.52 3.97 -8.08
N LEU A 738 2.98 4.26 -9.30
CA LEU A 738 2.29 3.83 -10.52
C LEU A 738 2.34 2.32 -10.65
N PHE A 739 3.52 1.72 -10.41
CA PHE A 739 3.69 0.27 -10.33
C PHE A 739 2.76 -0.35 -9.28
N SER A 740 2.84 0.09 -8.01
CA SER A 740 2.01 -0.48 -6.93
C SER A 740 0.51 -0.35 -7.22
N LYS A 741 0.06 0.78 -7.79
CA LYS A 741 -1.34 1.02 -8.15
C LYS A 741 -1.83 0.09 -9.26
N ASP A 742 -1.05 -0.06 -10.32
CA ASP A 742 -1.44 -0.86 -11.48
C ASP A 742 -1.22 -2.36 -11.25
N PHE A 743 -0.23 -2.76 -10.45
CA PHE A 743 -0.06 -4.15 -10.00
C PHE A 743 -1.28 -4.63 -9.20
N GLY A 744 -1.72 -3.86 -8.19
CA GLY A 744 -2.91 -4.23 -7.40
C GLY A 744 -4.20 -4.34 -8.23
N LYS A 745 -4.33 -3.53 -9.29
CA LYS A 745 -5.43 -3.66 -10.27
C LYS A 745 -5.32 -4.93 -11.11
N SER A 746 -4.13 -5.22 -11.62
CA SER A 746 -3.90 -6.35 -12.51
C SER A 746 -4.00 -7.68 -11.77
N MET A 747 -3.57 -7.72 -10.50
CA MET A 747 -3.84 -8.83 -9.58
C MET A 747 -5.34 -9.02 -9.31
N ALA A 748 -6.09 -7.94 -9.08
CA ALA A 748 -7.54 -8.03 -8.92
C ALA A 748 -8.23 -8.56 -10.21
N LYS A 749 -7.79 -8.10 -11.39
CA LYS A 749 -8.27 -8.58 -12.70
C LYS A 749 -7.93 -10.05 -12.92
N MET A 750 -6.67 -10.45 -12.69
CA MET A 750 -6.20 -11.83 -12.77
C MET A 750 -7.00 -12.75 -11.85
N SER A 751 -7.28 -12.33 -10.61
CA SER A 751 -8.06 -13.13 -9.64
C SER A 751 -9.50 -13.43 -10.06
N CYS A 752 -9.98 -12.87 -11.17
CA CYS A 752 -11.33 -13.10 -11.72
C CYS A 752 -11.34 -14.03 -12.95
N ILE A 753 -10.21 -14.60 -13.36
CA ILE A 753 -10.13 -15.55 -14.49
C ILE A 753 -10.78 -16.88 -14.11
N GLY A 754 -11.69 -17.39 -14.94
CA GLY A 754 -12.22 -18.77 -14.86
C GLY A 754 -12.86 -19.17 -13.53
N VAL A 755 -13.37 -18.22 -12.73
CA VAL A 755 -13.85 -18.50 -11.37
C VAL A 755 -15.16 -19.29 -11.34
N LEU A 756 -15.17 -20.44 -10.65
CA LEU A 756 -16.40 -21.16 -10.32
C LEU A 756 -17.18 -20.43 -9.22
N THR A 757 -18.52 -20.38 -9.33
CA THR A 757 -19.39 -19.64 -8.42
C THR A 757 -20.71 -20.37 -8.09
N GLY A 758 -21.39 -19.95 -7.02
CA GLY A 758 -22.74 -20.43 -6.67
C GLY A 758 -22.82 -21.92 -6.35
N GLN A 759 -23.17 -22.75 -7.35
CA GLN A 759 -23.24 -24.22 -7.25
C GLN A 759 -22.16 -24.94 -8.10
N GLU A 760 -21.35 -24.21 -8.85
CA GLU A 760 -20.25 -24.75 -9.67
C GLU A 760 -19.09 -25.17 -8.75
N GLY A 761 -18.50 -26.35 -8.94
CA GLY A 761 -17.45 -26.84 -8.04
C GLY A 761 -17.89 -26.98 -6.58
N GLU A 762 -16.95 -26.99 -5.65
CA GLU A 762 -17.23 -27.26 -4.23
C GLU A 762 -16.57 -26.29 -3.23
N ILE A 763 -16.63 -26.64 -1.94
CA ILE A 763 -15.78 -26.07 -0.90
C ILE A 763 -15.01 -27.25 -0.32
N ARG A 764 -13.76 -27.46 -0.76
CA ARG A 764 -12.91 -28.55 -0.27
C ARG A 764 -12.66 -28.38 1.22
N LYS A 765 -12.65 -29.46 2.00
CA LYS A 765 -12.18 -29.43 3.41
C LYS A 765 -10.66 -29.49 3.51
N ASN A 766 -10.02 -30.18 2.57
CA ASN A 766 -8.57 -30.28 2.42
C ASN A 766 -8.20 -29.84 1.00
N CYS A 767 -7.32 -28.86 0.84
CA CYS A 767 -7.01 -28.28 -0.47
C CYS A 767 -6.36 -29.26 -1.46
N ARG A 768 -5.87 -30.41 -0.98
CA ARG A 768 -5.17 -31.42 -1.79
C ARG A 768 -6.07 -32.42 -2.49
N VAL A 769 -7.32 -32.55 -2.08
CA VAL A 769 -8.25 -33.58 -2.58
C VAL A 769 -9.65 -33.01 -2.75
N VAL A 770 -10.41 -33.58 -3.67
CA VAL A 770 -11.88 -33.42 -3.74
C VAL A 770 -12.50 -34.11 -2.51
N ASN A 771 -13.63 -33.60 -2.00
CA ASN A 771 -14.28 -34.07 -0.75
C ASN A 771 -14.79 -35.52 -0.76
#